data_AF-A0A3P9B1M4-F1
#
_entry.id   AF-A0A3P9B1M4-F1
#
_cell.length_a   1.000
_cell.length_b   1.000
_cell.length_c   1.000
_cell.angle_alpha   90.00
_cell.angle_beta   90.00
_cell.angle_gamma   90.00
#
_symmetry.space_group_name_H-M   'P 1'
#
loop_
_entity.id
_entity.type
_entity.pdbx_description
1 polymer ?
#
loop_
_entity_poly.entity_id
_entity_poly.type
_entity_poly.pdbx_seq_one_letter_code
_entity_poly.pdbx_strand_id
1 'polypeptide(L)'
;QACALGFRRVNGNLYNGVCEPCHCHGHTTQCHEVTGHCLDCSHNTAGPYCDTCLPGYYGNATRGSPADCQPCACPLNIPSNNFSPTCHLSQDGELLCDQCRPGYTGPRCDRCSNGYYGQPTVPGGSCRLCDCNGNLDLSIPGSCDPNTGRCLRCRQGYGGKSCDSCAAGYYGDAIIAKDCQPCQCHTNGSVSEVCNQETGECHCKENVLGQKCDKCRAGTHGLTTGGTCIPCHCNSYGSKSFDCDENGQCRCQPGVTGPKCDRCSRGYFNFQEGGCTPCQCSHVGNNCDANTGQCICPPNTIGERCDHCAPNHWGHDIVTGCKECGCNVIGSVTQQCNVNTGCCICHDSFRGDKCNECQIGYRDFPQCVQCKCNIAGSDSQTCDQERGACGCADRTGKCSCKENVEGDYCDHCKPDTFGLSLRNPLGCSRCYCYGLTHFCTEAQGLIRMWVSKCMILIAVFYFVPKNFLKNKITAYGGQLKYAVYYEAREETGPSSYEPQVIIKGGPNHNMVMTRRITGLQIGQLTRHEIDMTEHDWKFADGRTMTREDFMDILFYVDYILIKASHGNLMRQSRISEVSLTVAEEGIPTKESEKAHQIEKCDCPIGYSGLSCEECAAGFYRLRSGFLASAPASSVPTATGMGSCVQCQCSGHSSSCDPETSICQNCQDNTEGDRCERCAPGFYGVVRGSPDDCKPCAYCMLQIPTCVAEGFDDYRCTACPEGYEGKHCERCATGYHGNPRIPGGHCEECKCSLWGALPGPCDPVTGQCRCRVGASGMTCDQCMDRHVCGPSGIICKTNAQLLVTHSFVFFIISFFSLHLLLCFFFRVV
;
A
#
# COMPACT_ATOMS: atom_id res chain seq x y z
N GLN A 1 -2.63 -52.18 53.32
CA GLN A 1 -2.77 -51.74 54.74
C GLN A 1 -2.76 -50.21 54.79
N ALA A 2 -3.24 -49.61 55.86
CA ALA A 2 -3.23 -48.15 56.08
C ALA A 2 -1.89 -47.68 56.68
N CYS A 3 -1.64 -46.37 56.64
CA CYS A 3 -0.60 -45.76 57.47
C CYS A 3 -1.09 -45.66 58.93
N ALA A 4 -0.18 -45.51 59.89
CA ALA A 4 -0.55 -45.22 61.27
C ALA A 4 -1.06 -43.77 61.40
N LEU A 5 -1.86 -43.49 62.44
CA LEU A 5 -2.28 -42.12 62.76
C LEU A 5 -1.04 -41.22 62.95
N GLY A 6 -1.07 -40.03 62.35
CA GLY A 6 0.07 -39.12 62.29
C GLY A 6 1.07 -39.40 61.16
N PHE A 7 0.77 -40.34 60.25
CA PHE A 7 1.56 -40.61 59.04
C PHE A 7 0.69 -40.58 57.78
N ARG A 8 1.22 -40.00 56.69
CA ARG A 8 0.61 -39.93 55.35
C ARG A 8 1.30 -40.87 54.36
N ARG A 9 0.66 -41.16 53.24
CA ARG A 9 1.23 -41.95 52.13
C ARG A 9 2.14 -41.11 51.24
N VAL A 10 3.36 -41.56 51.02
CA VAL A 10 4.26 -40.99 49.99
C VAL A 10 3.71 -41.32 48.60
N ASN A 11 3.50 -40.30 47.78
CA ASN A 11 3.03 -40.38 46.38
C ASN A 11 1.71 -41.17 46.18
N GLY A 12 0.86 -41.28 47.20
CA GLY A 12 -0.48 -41.88 47.10
C GLY A 12 -0.55 -43.39 46.79
N ASN A 13 0.59 -44.10 46.71
CA ASN A 13 0.64 -45.49 46.29
C ASN A 13 -0.11 -46.43 47.26
N LEU A 14 -1.10 -47.15 46.74
CA LEU A 14 -2.04 -47.95 47.54
C LEU A 14 -1.49 -49.33 47.95
N TYR A 15 -0.55 -49.87 47.16
CA TYR A 15 0.16 -51.13 47.39
C TYR A 15 1.68 -50.87 47.41
N ASN A 16 2.40 -51.46 48.36
CA ASN A 16 3.84 -51.19 48.65
C ASN A 16 4.24 -49.70 48.83
N GLY A 17 3.29 -48.79 49.05
CA GLY A 17 3.58 -47.38 49.35
C GLY A 17 4.22 -47.19 50.73
N VAL A 18 5.16 -46.24 50.81
CA VAL A 18 5.83 -45.82 52.05
C VAL A 18 4.93 -44.83 52.82
N CYS A 19 4.99 -44.87 54.15
CA CYS A 19 4.34 -43.90 55.03
C CYS A 19 5.38 -42.96 55.66
N GLU A 20 5.11 -41.65 55.69
CA GLU A 20 5.96 -40.63 56.30
C GLU A 20 5.17 -39.79 57.33
N PRO A 21 5.80 -39.19 58.36
CA PRO A 21 5.08 -38.46 59.38
C PRO A 21 4.43 -37.16 58.86
N CYS A 22 3.38 -36.71 59.55
CA CYS A 22 2.71 -35.44 59.28
C CYS A 22 3.59 -34.23 59.62
N HIS A 23 3.97 -33.44 58.62
CA HIS A 23 4.82 -32.26 58.76
C HIS A 23 3.98 -31.00 59.06
N CYS A 24 3.42 -30.94 60.27
CA CYS A 24 2.50 -29.89 60.71
C CYS A 24 3.14 -28.88 61.68
N HIS A 25 4.46 -28.71 61.58
CA HIS A 25 5.28 -27.86 62.46
C HIS A 25 5.01 -28.06 63.98
N GLY A 26 4.53 -29.22 64.43
CA GLY A 26 4.16 -29.46 65.84
C GLY A 26 2.88 -28.77 66.32
N HIS A 27 2.17 -28.04 65.46
CA HIS A 27 0.90 -27.38 65.78
C HIS A 27 -0.32 -28.31 65.68
N THR A 28 -0.16 -29.49 65.11
CA THR A 28 -1.03 -30.67 65.27
C THR A 28 -0.21 -31.93 64.99
N THR A 29 -0.69 -33.08 65.46
CA THR A 29 -0.09 -34.40 65.15
C THR A 29 -0.88 -35.18 64.10
N GLN A 30 -1.98 -34.60 63.59
CA GLN A 30 -2.87 -35.26 62.63
C GLN A 30 -2.85 -34.53 61.28
N CYS A 31 -2.78 -35.30 60.20
CA CYS A 31 -2.92 -34.82 58.83
C CYS A 31 -3.69 -35.82 57.98
N HIS A 32 -4.32 -35.35 56.91
CA HIS A 32 -5.09 -36.15 55.98
C HIS A 32 -4.18 -37.14 55.21
N GLU A 33 -4.53 -38.44 55.23
CA GLU A 33 -3.66 -39.57 54.83
C GLU A 33 -3.03 -39.48 53.44
N VAL A 34 -3.65 -38.75 52.50
CA VAL A 34 -3.23 -38.68 51.09
C VAL A 34 -2.57 -37.34 50.75
N THR A 35 -3.14 -36.20 51.20
CA THR A 35 -2.59 -34.88 50.87
C THR A 35 -1.49 -34.45 51.83
N GLY A 36 -1.51 -34.93 53.08
CA GLY A 36 -0.66 -34.43 54.16
C GLY A 36 -1.11 -33.09 54.75
N HIS A 37 -2.29 -32.58 54.39
CA HIS A 37 -2.81 -31.35 54.98
C HIS A 37 -3.18 -31.57 56.44
N CYS A 38 -2.73 -30.66 57.28
CA CYS A 38 -2.82 -30.75 58.73
C CYS A 38 -4.24 -30.45 59.21
N LEU A 39 -4.70 -31.21 60.20
CA LEU A 39 -6.06 -31.16 60.72
C LEU A 39 -6.08 -30.53 62.12
N ASP A 40 -6.99 -29.59 62.32
CA ASP A 40 -7.22 -28.86 63.57
C ASP A 40 -5.94 -28.20 64.14
N CYS A 41 -5.37 -27.28 63.35
CA CYS A 41 -4.21 -26.47 63.74
C CYS A 41 -4.43 -25.74 65.07
N SER A 42 -3.52 -25.95 66.03
CA SER A 42 -3.56 -25.34 67.35
C SER A 42 -2.61 -24.14 67.49
N HIS A 43 -2.48 -23.56 68.69
CA HIS A 43 -1.60 -22.43 68.99
C HIS A 43 -1.84 -21.17 68.12
N ASN A 44 -3.09 -20.94 67.72
CA ASN A 44 -3.51 -19.84 66.82
C ASN A 44 -2.88 -19.88 65.42
N THR A 45 -2.49 -21.06 64.94
CA THR A 45 -1.97 -21.26 63.59
C THR A 45 -3.06 -21.64 62.58
N ALA A 46 -2.73 -21.48 61.30
CA ALA A 46 -3.61 -21.68 60.15
C ALA A 46 -2.79 -22.10 58.92
N GLY A 47 -3.47 -22.38 57.81
CA GLY A 47 -2.85 -22.83 56.56
C GLY A 47 -2.79 -24.35 56.45
N PRO A 48 -2.51 -24.88 55.24
CA PRO A 48 -2.56 -26.31 54.96
C PRO A 48 -1.55 -27.15 55.75
N TYR A 49 -0.51 -26.52 56.31
CA TYR A 49 0.52 -27.20 57.12
C TYR A 49 0.65 -26.59 58.54
N CYS A 50 -0.33 -25.81 58.98
CA CYS A 50 -0.30 -25.00 60.20
C CYS A 50 0.90 -24.01 60.24
N ASP A 51 1.28 -23.53 59.05
CA ASP A 51 2.50 -22.81 58.72
C ASP A 51 2.35 -21.26 58.74
N THR A 52 1.13 -20.77 59.03
CA THR A 52 0.79 -19.34 59.13
C THR A 52 0.04 -19.03 60.43
N CYS A 53 -0.11 -17.75 60.80
CA CYS A 53 -0.94 -17.34 61.94
C CYS A 53 -2.39 -17.02 61.53
N LEU A 54 -3.34 -17.24 62.44
CA LEU A 54 -4.74 -16.80 62.26
C LEU A 54 -4.85 -15.27 62.14
N PRO A 55 -5.84 -14.73 61.41
CA PRO A 55 -6.15 -13.30 61.40
C PRO A 55 -6.33 -12.76 62.82
N GLY A 56 -5.71 -11.60 63.11
CA GLY A 56 -5.63 -11.06 64.46
C GLY A 56 -4.43 -11.55 65.28
N TYR A 57 -3.56 -12.40 64.70
CA TYR A 57 -2.30 -12.83 65.28
C TYR A 57 -1.13 -12.64 64.30
N TYR A 58 0.08 -12.39 64.84
CA TYR A 58 1.32 -12.21 64.09
C TYR A 58 2.44 -13.09 64.67
N GLY A 59 3.46 -13.39 63.86
CA GLY A 59 4.63 -14.15 64.30
C GLY A 59 5.14 -15.10 63.23
N ASN A 60 5.62 -16.28 63.62
CA ASN A 60 6.17 -17.28 62.69
C ASN A 60 5.87 -18.71 63.16
N ALA A 61 4.76 -19.25 62.67
CA ALA A 61 4.23 -20.59 62.92
C ALA A 61 5.09 -21.76 62.39
N THR A 62 6.22 -21.51 61.73
CA THR A 62 7.10 -22.60 61.25
C THR A 62 8.06 -23.13 62.32
N ARG A 63 8.18 -22.46 63.47
CA ARG A 63 9.11 -22.81 64.57
C ARG A 63 8.62 -23.97 65.44
N GLY A 64 7.31 -24.12 65.59
CA GLY A 64 6.68 -25.21 66.34
C GLY A 64 6.59 -25.01 67.85
N SER A 65 6.44 -23.76 68.30
CA SER A 65 6.17 -23.44 69.71
C SER A 65 4.72 -22.96 69.93
N PRO A 66 4.11 -23.22 71.10
CA PRO A 66 2.81 -22.68 71.45
C PRO A 66 2.70 -21.15 71.49
N ALA A 67 3.83 -20.43 71.40
CA ALA A 67 3.91 -18.98 71.45
C ALA A 67 4.22 -18.32 70.09
N ASP A 68 4.25 -19.09 69.00
CA ASP A 68 4.68 -18.62 67.68
C ASP A 68 3.75 -17.58 67.03
N CYS A 69 2.49 -17.52 67.45
CA CYS A 69 1.48 -16.56 66.98
C CYS A 69 0.91 -15.75 68.16
N GLN A 70 1.25 -14.46 68.21
CA GLN A 70 0.88 -13.51 69.26
C GLN A 70 -0.24 -12.56 68.80
N PRO A 71 -1.18 -12.15 69.67
CA PRO A 71 -2.33 -11.33 69.27
C PRO A 71 -1.95 -9.89 68.90
N CYS A 72 -2.64 -9.32 67.91
CA CYS A 72 -2.51 -7.92 67.51
C CYS A 72 -2.84 -6.95 68.65
N ALA A 73 -2.00 -5.92 68.83
CA ALA A 73 -2.16 -4.90 69.87
C ALA A 73 -2.13 -3.49 69.24
N CYS A 74 -3.29 -2.96 68.85
CA CYS A 74 -3.39 -1.78 67.98
C CYS A 74 -4.17 -0.62 68.63
N PRO A 75 -3.61 0.13 69.60
CA PRO A 75 -2.25 0.03 70.12
C PRO A 75 -2.09 -0.93 71.31
N LEU A 76 -3.16 -1.28 72.02
CA LEU A 76 -3.11 -2.13 73.21
C LEU A 76 -3.76 -3.50 72.96
N ASN A 77 -3.28 -4.54 73.66
CA ASN A 77 -3.93 -5.85 73.72
C ASN A 77 -5.11 -5.85 74.73
N ILE A 78 -6.03 -4.91 74.56
CA ILE A 78 -7.24 -4.76 75.38
C ILE A 78 -8.40 -4.47 74.40
N PRO A 79 -9.55 -5.18 74.45
CA PRO A 79 -10.62 -5.02 73.47
C PRO A 79 -11.17 -3.59 73.30
N SER A 80 -11.10 -2.75 74.33
CA SER A 80 -11.47 -1.33 74.29
C SER A 80 -10.50 -0.45 73.49
N ASN A 81 -9.26 -0.91 73.30
CA ASN A 81 -8.12 -0.17 72.76
C ASN A 81 -7.40 -0.96 71.65
N ASN A 82 -8.13 -1.85 70.97
CA ASN A 82 -7.64 -2.59 69.81
C ASN A 82 -8.42 -2.11 68.56
N PHE A 83 -7.93 -1.04 67.96
CA PHE A 83 -8.52 -0.30 66.85
C PHE A 83 -8.12 -0.81 65.47
N SER A 84 -7.49 -2.00 65.37
CA SER A 84 -7.36 -2.76 64.12
C SER A 84 -7.65 -4.25 64.37
N PRO A 85 -8.38 -4.96 63.48
CA PRO A 85 -8.57 -6.40 63.55
C PRO A 85 -7.34 -7.20 63.09
N THR A 86 -6.40 -6.59 62.37
CA THR A 86 -5.25 -7.25 61.73
C THR A 86 -3.96 -6.46 61.92
N CYS A 87 -2.85 -7.17 61.80
CA CYS A 87 -1.50 -6.65 61.97
C CYS A 87 -0.48 -7.61 61.33
N HIS A 88 0.73 -7.10 61.06
CA HIS A 88 1.88 -7.86 60.55
C HIS A 88 3.19 -7.27 61.10
N LEU A 89 4.33 -7.94 60.90
CA LEU A 89 5.63 -7.41 61.29
C LEU A 89 6.28 -6.65 60.12
N SER A 90 6.87 -5.48 60.42
CA SER A 90 7.80 -4.78 59.52
C SER A 90 9.09 -5.58 59.31
N GLN A 91 9.90 -5.17 58.33
CA GLN A 91 11.24 -5.72 58.08
C GLN A 91 12.15 -5.58 59.32
N ASP A 92 11.98 -4.50 60.08
CA ASP A 92 12.71 -4.22 61.33
C ASP A 92 12.15 -4.96 62.56
N GLY A 93 11.10 -5.76 62.41
CA GLY A 93 10.46 -6.51 63.49
C GLY A 93 9.44 -5.71 64.32
N GLU A 94 9.13 -4.46 63.96
CA GLU A 94 8.05 -3.70 64.59
C GLU A 94 6.66 -4.21 64.17
N LEU A 95 5.69 -4.18 65.10
CA LEU A 95 4.30 -4.54 64.81
C LEU A 95 3.56 -3.40 64.09
N LEU A 96 3.08 -3.64 62.88
CA LEU A 96 2.28 -2.70 62.09
C LEU A 96 0.81 -3.13 62.06
N CYS A 97 -0.09 -2.17 62.26
CA CYS A 97 -1.54 -2.36 62.25
C CYS A 97 -2.12 -1.76 60.96
N ASP A 98 -2.68 -2.60 60.10
CA ASP A 98 -3.01 -2.26 58.71
C ASP A 98 -4.47 -1.86 58.45
N GLN A 99 -5.38 -2.10 59.40
CA GLN A 99 -6.82 -1.80 59.28
C GLN A 99 -7.34 -0.94 60.45
N CYS A 100 -6.76 0.25 60.63
CA CYS A 100 -7.22 1.20 61.66
C CYS A 100 -8.69 1.63 61.44
N ARG A 101 -9.49 1.61 62.53
CA ARG A 101 -10.88 2.09 62.54
C ARG A 101 -10.96 3.59 62.16
N PRO A 102 -12.10 4.06 61.59
CA PRO A 102 -12.30 5.48 61.29
C PRO A 102 -12.07 6.39 62.50
N GLY A 103 -11.34 7.49 62.29
CA GLY A 103 -10.90 8.41 63.35
C GLY A 103 -9.55 8.09 63.98
N TYR A 104 -8.93 6.94 63.65
CA TYR A 104 -7.62 6.51 64.16
C TYR A 104 -6.58 6.44 63.04
N THR A 105 -5.31 6.68 63.38
CA THR A 105 -4.15 6.69 62.47
C THR A 105 -2.86 6.39 63.25
N GLY A 106 -1.73 6.33 62.53
CA GLY A 106 -0.43 5.89 63.07
C GLY A 106 -0.22 4.37 62.92
N PRO A 107 1.04 3.89 62.99
CA PRO A 107 1.40 2.49 62.71
C PRO A 107 0.80 1.49 63.70
N ARG A 108 0.34 1.96 64.86
CA ARG A 108 -0.34 1.15 65.88
C ARG A 108 -1.80 1.57 66.10
N CYS A 109 -2.37 2.38 65.20
CA CYS A 109 -3.66 3.08 65.41
C CYS A 109 -3.66 3.93 66.71
N ASP A 110 -2.47 4.46 67.04
CA ASP A 110 -2.07 5.11 68.29
C ASP A 110 -2.38 6.61 68.35
N ARG A 111 -2.90 7.20 67.27
CA ARG A 111 -3.17 8.64 67.13
C ARG A 111 -4.55 8.88 66.53
N CYS A 112 -5.10 10.07 66.74
CA CYS A 112 -6.36 10.48 66.13
C CYS A 112 -6.15 11.12 64.76
N SER A 113 -7.06 10.84 63.83
CA SER A 113 -7.06 11.38 62.46
C SER A 113 -7.52 12.85 62.44
N ASN A 114 -7.32 13.55 61.31
CA ASN A 114 -7.74 14.94 61.18
C ASN A 114 -9.26 15.09 61.44
N GLY A 115 -9.66 16.09 62.24
CA GLY A 115 -11.05 16.24 62.70
C GLY A 115 -11.41 15.45 63.97
N TYR A 116 -10.49 14.65 64.52
CA TYR A 116 -10.69 13.88 65.76
C TYR A 116 -9.65 14.24 66.83
N TYR A 117 -10.03 14.10 68.10
CA TYR A 117 -9.16 14.29 69.25
C TYR A 117 -9.33 13.18 70.29
N GLY A 118 -8.28 12.93 71.09
CA GLY A 118 -8.30 11.91 72.14
C GLY A 118 -6.94 11.23 72.36
N GLN A 119 -6.92 10.23 73.24
CA GLN A 119 -5.71 9.48 73.62
C GLN A 119 -5.97 7.96 73.54
N PRO A 120 -5.84 7.32 72.37
CA PRO A 120 -6.18 5.91 72.17
C PRO A 120 -5.18 4.93 72.80
N THR A 121 -4.01 5.42 73.23
CA THR A 121 -2.94 4.67 73.93
C THR A 121 -3.19 4.49 75.43
N VAL A 122 -4.19 5.18 76.00
CA VAL A 122 -4.58 5.05 77.42
C VAL A 122 -5.76 4.07 77.52
N PRO A 123 -5.78 3.10 78.47
CA PRO A 123 -6.90 2.17 78.64
C PRO A 123 -8.26 2.89 78.80
N GLY A 124 -9.23 2.53 77.97
CA GLY A 124 -10.55 3.18 77.85
C GLY A 124 -10.56 4.47 77.02
N GLY A 125 -9.38 5.03 76.70
CA GLY A 125 -9.22 6.17 75.82
C GLY A 125 -9.55 5.86 74.36
N SER A 126 -10.09 6.85 73.65
CA SER A 126 -10.62 6.71 72.29
C SER A 126 -10.58 8.05 71.55
N CYS A 127 -10.56 8.02 70.22
CA CYS A 127 -10.65 9.20 69.38
C CYS A 127 -12.12 9.59 69.15
N ARG A 128 -12.43 10.87 69.37
CA ARG A 128 -13.78 11.47 69.26
C ARG A 128 -13.74 12.62 68.26
N LEU A 129 -14.86 12.89 67.59
CA LEU A 129 -14.94 14.01 66.65
C LEU A 129 -14.82 15.36 67.38
N CYS A 130 -14.11 16.33 66.80
CA CYS A 130 -14.01 17.69 67.33
C CYS A 130 -15.35 18.43 67.23
N ASP A 131 -15.83 18.99 68.35
CA ASP A 131 -17.11 19.71 68.40
C ASP A 131 -16.94 21.16 67.92
N CYS A 132 -17.09 21.33 66.61
CA CYS A 132 -16.90 22.58 65.88
C CYS A 132 -18.11 22.85 64.98
N ASN A 133 -19.31 22.53 65.47
CA ASN A 133 -20.59 22.59 64.74
C ASN A 133 -20.60 21.84 63.39
N GLY A 134 -19.62 20.98 63.10
CA GLY A 134 -19.43 20.37 61.78
C GLY A 134 -18.99 21.35 60.68
N ASN A 135 -18.41 22.49 61.05
CA ASN A 135 -17.99 23.58 60.16
C ASN A 135 -16.45 23.71 60.05
N LEU A 136 -15.70 22.63 60.31
CA LEU A 136 -14.24 22.58 60.09
C LEU A 136 -13.89 22.43 58.61
N ASP A 137 -12.77 23.02 58.20
CA ASP A 137 -12.10 22.65 56.96
C ASP A 137 -11.22 21.40 57.19
N LEU A 138 -11.78 20.22 56.90
CA LEU A 138 -11.09 18.94 57.03
C LEU A 138 -10.07 18.66 55.92
N SER A 139 -10.00 19.50 54.87
CA SER A 139 -9.04 19.31 53.76
C SER A 139 -7.59 19.61 54.17
N ILE A 140 -7.39 20.45 55.20
CA ILE A 140 -6.08 20.86 55.70
C ILE A 140 -5.78 20.13 57.03
N PRO A 141 -4.67 19.37 57.16
CA PRO A 141 -4.28 18.73 58.41
C PRO A 141 -4.16 19.70 59.59
N GLY A 142 -4.71 19.31 60.74
CA GLY A 142 -4.79 20.14 61.95
C GLY A 142 -5.98 21.11 61.93
N SER A 143 -7.13 20.68 61.41
CA SER A 143 -8.38 21.47 61.43
C SER A 143 -8.85 21.77 62.85
N CYS A 144 -8.63 20.82 63.75
CA CYS A 144 -8.75 20.96 65.19
C CYS A 144 -7.52 20.39 65.89
N ASP A 145 -7.35 20.73 67.16
CA ASP A 145 -6.29 20.24 68.03
C ASP A 145 -6.55 18.77 68.44
N PRO A 146 -5.65 17.81 68.13
CA PRO A 146 -5.91 16.38 68.31
C PRO A 146 -5.84 15.91 69.77
N ASN A 147 -5.51 16.78 70.73
CA ASN A 147 -5.51 16.46 72.16
C ASN A 147 -6.69 17.12 72.89
N THR A 148 -7.05 18.34 72.51
CA THR A 148 -8.04 19.18 73.21
C THR A 148 -9.35 19.38 72.46
N GLY A 149 -9.43 18.99 71.18
CA GLY A 149 -10.63 19.13 70.34
C GLY A 149 -10.91 20.55 69.83
N ARG A 150 -10.13 21.56 70.26
CA ARG A 150 -10.31 22.96 69.91
C ARG A 150 -10.26 23.18 68.40
N CYS A 151 -11.24 23.90 67.86
CA CYS A 151 -11.31 24.29 66.45
C CYS A 151 -10.19 25.27 66.09
N LEU A 152 -9.46 24.99 65.01
CA LEU A 152 -8.33 25.81 64.53
C LEU A 152 -8.55 26.36 63.11
N ARG A 153 -9.30 25.65 62.26
CA ARG A 153 -9.65 26.08 60.89
C ARG A 153 -11.12 25.82 60.58
N CYS A 154 -11.93 26.86 60.61
CA CYS A 154 -13.29 26.83 60.09
C CYS A 154 -13.28 26.86 58.55
N ARG A 155 -14.32 26.29 57.93
CA ARG A 155 -14.56 26.39 56.49
C ARG A 155 -14.78 27.85 56.06
N GLN A 156 -14.46 28.17 54.81
CA GLN A 156 -14.62 29.54 54.29
C GLN A 156 -16.06 30.06 54.46
N GLY A 157 -16.19 31.31 54.92
CA GLY A 157 -17.47 31.95 55.26
C GLY A 157 -17.90 31.82 56.72
N TYR A 158 -17.20 31.00 57.52
CA TYR A 158 -17.55 30.68 58.91
C TYR A 158 -16.42 31.11 59.86
N GLY A 159 -16.77 31.47 61.08
CA GLY A 159 -15.88 31.96 62.13
C GLY A 159 -16.45 31.70 63.52
N GLY A 160 -15.92 32.40 64.52
CA GLY A 160 -16.18 32.07 65.93
C GLY A 160 -15.24 30.97 66.46
N LYS A 161 -15.27 30.72 67.76
CA LYS A 161 -14.32 29.79 68.43
C LYS A 161 -14.69 28.32 68.22
N SER A 162 -15.94 28.05 67.89
CA SER A 162 -16.48 26.72 67.60
C SER A 162 -17.03 26.63 66.16
N CYS A 163 -16.59 27.52 65.27
CA CYS A 163 -17.13 27.68 63.91
C CYS A 163 -18.66 27.92 63.91
N ASP A 164 -19.07 28.75 64.88
CA ASP A 164 -20.41 29.00 65.39
C ASP A 164 -21.05 30.31 64.89
N SER A 165 -20.33 31.10 64.10
CA SER A 165 -20.83 32.34 63.49
C SER A 165 -20.40 32.47 62.02
N CYS A 166 -21.04 33.36 61.26
CA CYS A 166 -20.53 33.72 59.93
C CYS A 166 -19.30 34.63 60.05
N ALA A 167 -18.37 34.51 59.11
CA ALA A 167 -17.17 35.35 59.05
C ALA A 167 -17.51 36.82 58.73
N ALA A 168 -16.59 37.75 59.00
CA ALA A 168 -16.76 39.14 58.56
C ALA A 168 -16.87 39.21 57.02
N GLY A 169 -17.85 39.98 56.52
CA GLY A 169 -18.20 39.99 55.09
C GLY A 169 -19.14 38.85 54.67
N TYR A 170 -19.63 38.04 55.61
CA TYR A 170 -20.66 37.02 55.40
C TYR A 170 -21.83 37.18 56.39
N TYR A 171 -23.03 36.76 55.98
CA TYR A 171 -24.26 36.81 56.76
C TYR A 171 -25.08 35.52 56.61
N GLY A 172 -25.95 35.21 57.58
CA GLY A 172 -26.77 34.00 57.63
C GLY A 172 -26.65 33.27 58.97
N ASP A 173 -27.07 32.01 59.01
CA ASP A 173 -27.00 31.15 60.19
C ASP A 173 -25.92 30.08 60.01
N ALA A 174 -24.88 30.15 60.84
CA ALA A 174 -23.75 29.23 60.84
C ALA A 174 -24.05 27.87 61.50
N ILE A 175 -25.10 27.75 62.31
CA ILE A 175 -25.36 26.61 63.19
C ILE A 175 -26.45 25.70 62.64
N ILE A 176 -27.66 26.23 62.37
CA ILE A 176 -28.82 25.41 62.00
C ILE A 176 -28.95 25.32 60.47
N ALA A 177 -29.08 26.46 59.78
CA ALA A 177 -29.18 26.51 58.32
C ALA A 177 -27.85 26.20 57.61
N LYS A 178 -26.73 26.59 58.22
CA LYS A 178 -25.36 26.48 57.67
C LYS A 178 -25.25 27.11 56.29
N ASP A 179 -25.71 28.36 56.19
CA ASP A 179 -25.95 29.04 54.93
C ASP A 179 -25.17 30.34 54.75
N CYS A 180 -24.18 30.66 55.60
CA CYS A 180 -23.36 31.88 55.54
C CYS A 180 -22.98 32.33 54.11
N GLN A 181 -23.69 33.33 53.58
CA GLN A 181 -23.51 33.92 52.26
C GLN A 181 -22.62 35.17 52.31
N PRO A 182 -21.82 35.47 51.27
CA PRO A 182 -21.08 36.73 51.22
C PRO A 182 -22.02 37.93 51.06
N CYS A 183 -21.72 39.03 51.75
CA CYS A 183 -22.51 40.27 51.74
C CYS A 183 -22.75 40.83 50.33
N GLN A 184 -21.71 40.86 49.49
CA GLN A 184 -21.74 41.43 48.13
C GLN A 184 -22.28 42.88 48.11
N CYS A 185 -21.77 43.73 49.00
CA CYS A 185 -22.06 45.15 48.94
C CYS A 185 -21.45 45.75 47.65
N HIS A 186 -22.09 46.77 47.08
CA HIS A 186 -21.56 47.42 45.89
C HIS A 186 -20.48 48.43 46.31
N THR A 187 -19.20 48.13 46.05
CA THR A 187 -18.02 48.95 46.39
C THR A 187 -18.19 50.48 46.25
N ASN A 188 -18.76 50.93 45.13
CA ASN A 188 -19.02 52.35 44.90
C ASN A 188 -20.29 52.87 45.61
N GLY A 189 -21.29 52.01 45.85
CA GLY A 189 -22.58 52.37 46.43
C GLY A 189 -22.70 52.21 47.95
N SER A 190 -21.90 51.35 48.58
CA SER A 190 -21.87 51.16 50.03
C SER A 190 -20.72 51.94 50.70
N VAL A 191 -20.81 52.12 52.02
CA VAL A 191 -19.76 52.71 52.86
C VAL A 191 -18.70 51.67 53.25
N SER A 192 -19.05 50.38 53.20
CA SER A 192 -18.20 49.24 53.55
C SER A 192 -18.65 47.97 52.82
N GLU A 193 -17.75 46.99 52.71
CA GLU A 193 -18.05 45.61 52.28
C GLU A 193 -18.65 44.75 53.41
N VAL A 194 -18.62 45.25 54.64
CA VAL A 194 -19.23 44.59 55.80
C VAL A 194 -20.71 44.96 55.89
N CYS A 195 -21.57 43.97 55.67
CA CYS A 195 -23.00 44.03 55.94
C CYS A 195 -23.35 43.56 57.36
N ASN A 196 -24.60 43.74 57.77
CA ASN A 196 -25.17 43.11 58.95
C ASN A 196 -25.12 41.56 58.82
N GLN A 197 -24.57 40.87 59.82
CA GLN A 197 -24.31 39.42 59.78
C GLN A 197 -25.58 38.54 59.89
N GLU A 198 -26.72 39.11 60.28
CA GLU A 198 -28.02 38.43 60.30
C GLU A 198 -28.87 38.78 59.07
N THR A 199 -28.96 40.08 58.72
CA THR A 199 -29.89 40.56 57.68
C THR A 199 -29.28 40.72 56.27
N GLY A 200 -27.95 40.64 56.14
CA GLY A 200 -27.25 40.87 54.87
C GLY A 200 -27.30 42.31 54.36
N GLU A 201 -27.78 43.27 55.18
CA GLU A 201 -27.98 44.65 54.79
C GLU A 201 -26.67 45.45 54.79
N CYS A 202 -26.35 46.08 53.65
CA CYS A 202 -25.19 46.93 53.46
C CYS A 202 -25.50 48.41 53.78
N HIS A 203 -24.54 49.13 54.35
CA HIS A 203 -24.69 50.57 54.63
C HIS A 203 -24.48 51.39 53.35
N CYS A 204 -25.53 52.04 52.82
CA CYS A 204 -25.47 52.75 51.53
C CYS A 204 -25.02 54.21 51.64
N LYS A 205 -24.37 54.71 50.57
CA LYS A 205 -24.03 56.12 50.38
C LYS A 205 -25.26 56.95 49.97
N GLU A 206 -25.14 58.27 50.03
CA GLU A 206 -26.21 59.20 49.66
C GLU A 206 -26.67 59.00 48.20
N ASN A 207 -27.99 59.11 47.97
CA ASN A 207 -28.67 58.84 46.70
C ASN A 207 -28.56 57.41 46.13
N VAL A 208 -27.95 56.49 46.87
CA VAL A 208 -27.93 55.04 46.59
C VAL A 208 -28.95 54.31 47.48
N LEU A 209 -29.54 53.22 46.98
CA LEU A 209 -30.52 52.40 47.69
C LEU A 209 -30.45 50.91 47.28
N GLY A 210 -31.16 50.06 48.03
CA GLY A 210 -31.18 48.60 47.88
C GLY A 210 -30.31 47.89 48.92
N GLN A 211 -30.64 46.64 49.26
CA GLN A 211 -29.95 45.86 50.33
C GLN A 211 -28.43 45.75 50.12
N LYS A 212 -27.98 45.74 48.85
CA LYS A 212 -26.57 45.70 48.43
C LYS A 212 -26.02 47.06 47.97
N CYS A 213 -26.81 48.12 48.10
CA CYS A 213 -26.49 49.48 47.63
C CYS A 213 -26.21 49.54 46.12
N ASP A 214 -27.02 48.83 45.34
CA ASP A 214 -26.82 48.53 43.92
C ASP A 214 -27.57 49.46 42.95
N LYS A 215 -28.40 50.38 43.44
CA LYS A 215 -29.33 51.18 42.63
C LYS A 215 -29.32 52.67 42.99
N CYS A 216 -29.49 53.54 41.98
CA CYS A 216 -29.71 54.96 42.20
C CYS A 216 -31.15 55.29 42.61
N ARG A 217 -31.33 56.44 43.28
CA ARG A 217 -32.64 57.07 43.50
C ARG A 217 -33.23 57.57 42.17
N ALA A 218 -34.55 57.45 42.00
CA ALA A 218 -35.25 57.97 40.82
C ALA A 218 -34.89 59.45 40.54
N GLY A 219 -34.74 59.79 39.25
CA GLY A 219 -34.21 61.08 38.80
C GLY A 219 -32.67 61.21 38.85
N THR A 220 -31.94 60.17 39.27
CA THR A 220 -30.46 60.12 39.27
C THR A 220 -29.93 58.83 38.65
N HIS A 221 -28.70 58.85 38.13
CA HIS A 221 -28.06 57.74 37.41
C HIS A 221 -26.53 57.72 37.64
N GLY A 222 -25.83 56.66 37.19
CA GLY A 222 -24.37 56.67 37.04
C GLY A 222 -23.55 55.98 38.14
N LEU A 223 -24.19 55.17 38.99
CA LEU A 223 -23.52 54.42 40.06
C LEU A 223 -22.43 53.45 39.55
N THR A 224 -22.62 52.88 38.37
CA THR A 224 -21.69 51.95 37.71
C THR A 224 -20.65 52.64 36.83
N THR A 225 -20.96 53.82 36.28
CA THR A 225 -20.11 54.53 35.29
C THR A 225 -19.26 55.65 35.89
N GLY A 226 -19.77 56.33 36.93
CA GLY A 226 -19.07 57.40 37.66
C GLY A 226 -18.89 57.13 39.15
N GLY A 227 -19.41 56.01 39.68
CA GLY A 227 -19.28 55.64 41.09
C GLY A 227 -20.16 56.43 42.06
N THR A 228 -21.05 57.30 41.56
CA THR A 228 -21.96 58.14 42.36
C THR A 228 -23.18 58.51 41.52
N CYS A 229 -24.36 58.55 42.15
CA CYS A 229 -25.61 58.89 41.47
C CYS A 229 -25.77 60.40 41.25
N ILE A 230 -25.91 60.83 39.99
CA ILE A 230 -26.02 62.24 39.56
C ILE A 230 -27.34 62.52 38.82
N PRO A 231 -27.87 63.77 38.80
CA PRO A 231 -29.23 64.03 38.28
C PRO A 231 -29.40 63.92 36.75
N CYS A 232 -30.60 63.53 36.31
CA CYS A 232 -30.90 63.24 34.90
C CYS A 232 -30.93 64.47 33.96
N HIS A 233 -31.40 65.64 34.39
CA HIS A 233 -31.49 66.88 33.58
C HIS A 233 -32.16 66.75 32.18
N CYS A 234 -33.30 66.06 32.09
CA CYS A 234 -34.05 65.88 30.83
C CYS A 234 -34.80 67.15 30.39
N ASN A 235 -34.82 67.46 29.08
CA ASN A 235 -35.51 68.62 28.51
C ASN A 235 -37.04 68.45 28.59
N SER A 236 -37.75 69.45 29.13
CA SER A 236 -39.20 69.41 29.37
C SER A 236 -40.05 69.37 28.10
N TYR A 237 -39.58 69.92 26.97
CA TYR A 237 -40.33 69.94 25.71
C TYR A 237 -40.15 68.68 24.88
N GLY A 238 -38.95 68.09 24.91
CA GLY A 238 -38.59 66.93 24.10
C GLY A 238 -38.66 65.57 24.82
N SER A 239 -38.77 65.55 26.15
CA SER A 239 -38.86 64.31 26.95
C SER A 239 -40.30 63.93 27.30
N LYS A 240 -40.50 62.66 27.68
CA LYS A 240 -41.78 62.11 28.20
C LYS A 240 -41.84 62.09 29.74
N SER A 241 -40.70 62.10 30.41
CA SER A 241 -40.57 62.33 31.86
C SER A 241 -39.18 62.91 32.16
N PHE A 242 -38.93 63.26 33.43
CA PHE A 242 -37.63 63.74 33.89
C PHE A 242 -36.63 62.62 34.24
N ASP A 243 -37.05 61.37 34.07
CA ASP A 243 -36.24 60.18 34.33
C ASP A 243 -35.34 59.83 33.14
N CYS A 244 -34.19 59.23 33.45
CA CYS A 244 -33.22 58.72 32.51
C CYS A 244 -32.85 57.26 32.83
N ASP A 245 -32.13 56.61 31.92
CA ASP A 245 -31.48 55.32 32.20
C ASP A 245 -30.15 55.49 32.98
N GLU A 246 -29.49 54.39 33.31
CA GLU A 246 -28.19 54.39 34.02
C GLU A 246 -27.08 55.20 33.30
N ASN A 247 -27.19 55.37 31.98
CA ASN A 247 -26.24 56.15 31.17
C ASN A 247 -26.59 57.65 31.12
N GLY A 248 -27.76 58.04 31.64
CA GLY A 248 -28.24 59.42 31.61
C GLY A 248 -29.06 59.76 30.36
N GLN A 249 -29.48 58.78 29.56
CA GLN A 249 -30.33 58.97 28.39
C GLN A 249 -31.80 59.14 28.80
N CYS A 250 -32.37 60.28 28.44
CA CYS A 250 -33.76 60.65 28.71
C CYS A 250 -34.73 59.97 27.72
N ARG A 251 -36.00 59.80 28.12
CA ARG A 251 -37.04 59.16 27.30
C ARG A 251 -37.71 60.15 26.35
N CYS A 252 -37.29 60.19 25.08
CA CYS A 252 -37.74 61.23 24.15
C CYS A 252 -39.16 61.04 23.57
N GLN A 253 -39.75 62.16 23.13
CA GLN A 253 -40.97 62.23 22.34
C GLN A 253 -40.74 61.76 20.89
N PRO A 254 -41.79 61.32 20.16
CA PRO A 254 -41.65 60.98 18.74
C PRO A 254 -41.06 62.15 17.94
N GLY A 255 -40.12 61.87 17.04
CA GLY A 255 -39.42 62.91 16.28
C GLY A 255 -38.28 63.63 17.02
N VAL A 256 -38.02 63.30 18.30
CA VAL A 256 -36.96 63.91 19.13
C VAL A 256 -35.87 62.88 19.47
N THR A 257 -34.62 63.34 19.57
CA THR A 257 -33.45 62.53 19.92
C THR A 257 -32.45 63.32 20.79
N GLY A 258 -31.27 62.73 21.06
CA GLY A 258 -30.22 63.29 21.89
C GLY A 258 -30.31 62.82 23.35
N PRO A 259 -29.21 62.87 24.13
CA PRO A 259 -29.15 62.32 25.48
C PRO A 259 -30.14 62.98 26.44
N LYS A 260 -30.43 64.27 26.25
CA LYS A 260 -31.39 65.04 27.05
C LYS A 260 -32.68 65.38 26.28
N CYS A 261 -32.91 64.75 25.12
CA CYS A 261 -34.05 64.98 24.24
C CYS A 261 -34.19 66.45 23.79
N ASP A 262 -33.13 66.97 23.19
CA ASP A 262 -32.89 68.40 22.95
C ASP A 262 -32.86 68.80 21.46
N ARG A 263 -33.08 67.85 20.54
CA ARG A 263 -32.97 68.05 19.09
C ARG A 263 -33.86 67.09 18.30
N CYS A 264 -34.15 67.40 17.04
CA CYS A 264 -34.94 66.51 16.18
C CYS A 264 -34.18 65.25 15.75
N SER A 265 -34.89 64.12 15.65
CA SER A 265 -34.38 62.89 15.04
C SER A 265 -34.34 62.98 13.50
N ARG A 266 -33.50 62.16 12.85
CA ARG A 266 -33.40 62.09 11.38
C ARG A 266 -34.80 61.97 10.74
N GLY A 267 -35.09 62.87 9.80
CA GLY A 267 -36.39 62.97 9.12
C GLY A 267 -37.46 63.79 9.82
N TYR A 268 -37.08 64.49 10.89
CA TYR A 268 -37.90 65.50 11.56
C TYR A 268 -37.12 66.81 11.67
N PHE A 269 -37.84 67.93 11.60
CA PHE A 269 -37.29 69.28 11.65
C PHE A 269 -38.15 70.18 12.55
N ASN A 270 -37.66 71.39 12.84
CA ASN A 270 -38.39 72.42 13.60
C ASN A 270 -38.82 71.96 15.01
N PHE A 271 -37.87 71.97 15.96
CA PHE A 271 -38.08 71.63 17.37
C PHE A 271 -38.90 72.72 18.08
N GLN A 272 -40.08 72.36 18.60
CA GLN A 272 -41.03 73.26 19.28
C GLN A 272 -41.69 72.55 20.49
N GLU A 273 -42.62 73.25 21.14
CA GLU A 273 -43.44 72.69 22.22
C GLU A 273 -44.31 71.53 21.68
N GLY A 274 -43.96 70.29 22.06
CA GLY A 274 -44.56 69.06 21.52
C GLY A 274 -43.66 68.25 20.58
N GLY A 275 -42.38 68.62 20.42
CA GLY A 275 -41.37 67.82 19.69
C GLY A 275 -40.99 68.40 18.33
N CYS A 276 -40.97 67.57 17.29
CA CYS A 276 -40.55 67.97 15.94
C CYS A 276 -41.52 67.53 14.85
N THR A 277 -41.51 68.24 13.72
CA THR A 277 -42.38 68.02 12.56
C THR A 277 -41.71 67.06 11.56
N PRO A 278 -42.39 66.00 11.04
CA PRO A 278 -41.81 65.15 10.00
C PRO A 278 -41.66 65.88 8.65
N CYS A 279 -40.56 65.66 7.93
CA CYS A 279 -40.33 66.23 6.60
C CYS A 279 -40.76 65.27 5.47
N GLN A 280 -41.07 65.81 4.29
CA GLN A 280 -41.67 65.08 3.16
C GLN A 280 -40.62 64.66 2.11
N CYS A 281 -39.53 64.02 2.55
CA CYS A 281 -38.36 63.69 1.72
C CYS A 281 -38.31 62.21 1.31
N SER A 282 -39.43 61.64 0.87
CA SER A 282 -39.61 60.18 0.68
C SER A 282 -38.62 59.52 -0.29
N HIS A 283 -38.10 60.27 -1.25
CA HIS A 283 -37.10 59.83 -2.24
C HIS A 283 -35.68 59.67 -1.66
N VAL A 284 -35.41 60.19 -0.46
CA VAL A 284 -34.14 60.01 0.29
C VAL A 284 -34.39 59.40 1.68
N GLY A 285 -35.36 58.49 1.80
CA GLY A 285 -35.69 57.83 3.07
C GLY A 285 -36.19 58.80 4.15
N ASN A 286 -36.82 59.90 3.73
CA ASN A 286 -37.17 61.06 4.57
C ASN A 286 -35.97 61.78 5.19
N ASN A 287 -34.75 61.69 4.63
CA ASN A 287 -33.59 62.43 5.15
C ASN A 287 -33.65 63.93 4.82
N CYS A 288 -33.55 64.79 5.85
CA CYS A 288 -33.63 66.25 5.70
C CYS A 288 -32.86 67.00 6.80
N ASP A 289 -32.58 68.29 6.57
CA ASP A 289 -32.02 69.22 7.56
C ASP A 289 -33.01 69.49 8.71
N ALA A 290 -32.49 69.48 9.94
CA ALA A 290 -33.28 69.54 11.17
C ALA A 290 -33.90 70.92 11.47
N ASN A 291 -33.50 71.99 10.75
CA ASN A 291 -34.02 73.34 10.96
C ASN A 291 -34.93 73.79 9.81
N THR A 292 -34.51 73.53 8.57
CA THR A 292 -35.16 73.99 7.34
C THR A 292 -36.07 72.95 6.68
N GLY A 293 -35.91 71.66 7.00
CA GLY A 293 -36.65 70.56 6.37
C GLY A 293 -36.21 70.23 4.94
N GLN A 294 -35.16 70.86 4.41
CA GLN A 294 -34.64 70.59 3.06
C GLN A 294 -34.06 69.18 2.97
N CYS A 295 -34.38 68.43 1.90
CA CYS A 295 -33.93 67.05 1.71
C CYS A 295 -32.41 66.96 1.47
N ILE A 296 -31.77 65.89 1.98
CA ILE A 296 -30.30 65.70 1.90
C ILE A 296 -29.98 64.31 1.32
N CYS A 297 -29.16 64.25 0.27
CA CYS A 297 -28.69 62.99 -0.32
C CYS A 297 -27.85 62.14 0.66
N PRO A 298 -27.96 60.80 0.61
CA PRO A 298 -27.02 59.90 1.28
C PRO A 298 -25.58 60.04 0.76
N PRO A 299 -24.54 59.66 1.54
CA PRO A 299 -23.15 59.71 1.11
C PRO A 299 -22.88 58.95 -0.19
N ASN A 300 -21.98 59.49 -1.02
CA ASN A 300 -21.55 58.88 -2.28
C ASN A 300 -22.69 58.58 -3.29
N THR A 301 -23.80 59.32 -3.21
CA THR A 301 -24.87 59.31 -4.23
C THR A 301 -24.86 60.61 -5.04
N ILE A 302 -25.40 60.57 -6.25
CA ILE A 302 -25.46 61.69 -7.20
C ILE A 302 -26.83 61.79 -7.88
N GLY A 303 -27.11 62.95 -8.48
CA GLY A 303 -28.37 63.28 -9.14
C GLY A 303 -29.39 63.93 -8.19
N GLU A 304 -30.35 64.67 -8.76
CA GLU A 304 -31.40 65.41 -8.02
C GLU A 304 -32.30 64.53 -7.13
N ARG A 305 -32.27 63.21 -7.33
CA ARG A 305 -33.01 62.20 -6.55
C ARG A 305 -32.10 61.29 -5.73
N CYS A 306 -30.79 61.47 -5.80
CA CYS A 306 -29.80 60.68 -5.07
C CYS A 306 -29.89 59.17 -5.39
N ASP A 307 -30.39 58.82 -6.59
CA ASP A 307 -30.78 57.49 -7.05
C ASP A 307 -29.66 56.75 -7.82
N HIS A 308 -28.48 57.37 -7.94
CA HIS A 308 -27.30 56.79 -8.55
C HIS A 308 -26.09 56.89 -7.62
N CYS A 309 -25.19 55.90 -7.67
CA CYS A 309 -23.90 56.00 -6.99
C CYS A 309 -22.97 56.99 -7.70
N ALA A 310 -22.12 57.67 -6.93
CA ALA A 310 -20.96 58.36 -7.45
C ALA A 310 -20.01 57.38 -8.17
N PRO A 311 -19.16 57.85 -9.11
CA PRO A 311 -18.13 57.01 -9.71
C PRO A 311 -17.24 56.32 -8.67
N ASN A 312 -16.78 55.11 -8.98
CA ASN A 312 -16.00 54.23 -8.10
C ASN A 312 -16.76 53.77 -6.83
N HIS A 313 -18.09 53.78 -6.86
CA HIS A 313 -18.95 53.26 -5.79
C HIS A 313 -20.00 52.27 -6.32
N TRP A 314 -20.59 51.50 -5.40
CA TRP A 314 -21.55 50.41 -5.68
C TRP A 314 -22.52 50.19 -4.51
N GLY A 315 -23.53 49.34 -4.73
CA GLY A 315 -24.45 48.89 -3.69
C GLY A 315 -25.31 50.03 -3.14
N HIS A 316 -26.09 50.66 -4.01
CA HIS A 316 -26.97 51.78 -3.66
C HIS A 316 -27.99 51.41 -2.58
N ASP A 317 -28.03 52.22 -1.53
CA ASP A 317 -29.05 52.18 -0.48
C ASP A 317 -29.56 53.60 -0.17
N ILE A 318 -30.88 53.73 -0.05
CA ILE A 318 -31.60 55.00 0.12
C ILE A 318 -31.37 55.68 1.49
N VAL A 319 -30.79 54.97 2.46
CA VAL A 319 -30.59 55.46 3.84
C VAL A 319 -29.11 55.70 4.17
N THR A 320 -28.22 54.88 3.63
CA THR A 320 -26.78 54.83 3.91
C THR A 320 -25.89 55.22 2.73
N GLY A 321 -26.42 55.24 1.50
CA GLY A 321 -25.72 55.68 0.30
C GLY A 321 -25.02 54.56 -0.45
N CYS A 322 -23.85 54.85 -1.02
CA CYS A 322 -23.07 53.86 -1.77
C CYS A 322 -21.70 53.57 -1.14
N LYS A 323 -21.29 52.30 -1.23
CA LYS A 323 -20.00 51.80 -0.72
C LYS A 323 -18.91 52.04 -1.76
N GLU A 324 -17.71 52.34 -1.31
CA GLU A 324 -16.55 52.48 -2.20
C GLU A 324 -16.19 51.14 -2.86
N CYS A 325 -15.73 51.20 -4.10
CA CYS A 325 -15.28 50.02 -4.84
C CYS A 325 -13.95 49.47 -4.32
N GLY A 326 -12.97 50.33 -3.99
CA GLY A 326 -11.66 49.92 -3.46
C GLY A 326 -10.82 49.06 -4.41
N CYS A 327 -10.99 49.24 -5.73
CA CYS A 327 -10.27 48.48 -6.75
C CYS A 327 -8.77 48.84 -6.79
N ASN A 328 -7.88 47.87 -6.96
CA ASN A 328 -6.45 48.15 -7.00
C ASN A 328 -6.05 48.91 -8.29
N VAL A 329 -5.35 50.04 -8.14
CA VAL A 329 -4.97 50.92 -9.27
C VAL A 329 -3.94 50.33 -10.25
N ILE A 330 -3.35 49.16 -9.93
CA ILE A 330 -2.42 48.43 -10.81
C ILE A 330 -3.12 47.16 -11.36
N GLY A 331 -3.79 46.40 -10.48
CA GLY A 331 -4.39 45.13 -10.86
C GLY A 331 -5.77 45.22 -11.52
N SER A 332 -6.51 46.34 -11.37
CA SER A 332 -7.84 46.52 -11.95
C SER A 332 -7.82 47.36 -13.23
N VAL A 333 -8.54 46.90 -14.26
CA VAL A 333 -8.75 47.59 -15.54
C VAL A 333 -9.45 48.94 -15.37
N THR A 334 -10.27 49.07 -14.33
CA THR A 334 -10.99 50.30 -13.97
C THR A 334 -11.21 50.36 -12.45
N GLN A 335 -11.36 51.58 -11.93
CA GLN A 335 -11.72 51.85 -10.54
C GLN A 335 -13.22 51.68 -10.27
N GLN A 336 -14.05 51.61 -11.32
CA GLN A 336 -15.46 51.29 -11.21
C GLN A 336 -15.67 49.77 -11.17
N CYS A 337 -16.01 49.26 -9.99
CA CYS A 337 -16.47 47.89 -9.79
C CYS A 337 -17.91 47.67 -10.27
N ASN A 338 -18.34 46.41 -10.32
CA ASN A 338 -19.73 46.05 -10.59
C ASN A 338 -20.68 46.71 -9.58
N VAL A 339 -21.67 47.45 -10.09
CA VAL A 339 -22.60 48.27 -9.27
C VAL A 339 -23.44 47.46 -8.26
N ASN A 340 -23.62 46.15 -8.48
CA ASN A 340 -24.42 45.27 -7.63
C ASN A 340 -23.56 44.39 -6.71
N THR A 341 -22.42 43.86 -7.19
CA THR A 341 -21.60 42.90 -6.43
C THR A 341 -20.35 43.50 -5.77
N GLY A 342 -19.90 44.67 -6.22
CA GLY A 342 -18.67 45.29 -5.72
C GLY A 342 -17.36 44.67 -6.24
N CYS A 343 -17.44 43.65 -7.11
CA CYS A 343 -16.27 43.00 -7.71
C CYS A 343 -15.63 43.91 -8.77
N CYS A 344 -14.31 44.05 -8.72
CA CYS A 344 -13.50 44.80 -9.68
C CYS A 344 -13.15 43.94 -10.90
N ILE A 345 -12.92 44.58 -12.05
CA ILE A 345 -12.46 43.88 -13.27
C ILE A 345 -10.94 43.84 -13.24
N CYS A 346 -10.34 42.66 -13.16
CA CYS A 346 -8.89 42.49 -13.06
C CYS A 346 -8.21 42.33 -14.42
N HIS A 347 -6.95 42.76 -14.51
CA HIS A 347 -6.04 42.35 -15.58
C HIS A 347 -5.62 40.88 -15.38
N ASP A 348 -5.25 40.18 -16.46
CA ASP A 348 -5.07 38.71 -16.49
C ASP A 348 -4.11 38.17 -15.41
N SER A 349 -3.03 38.90 -15.13
CA SER A 349 -2.01 38.55 -14.13
C SER A 349 -2.45 38.78 -12.67
N PHE A 350 -3.68 39.25 -12.42
CA PHE A 350 -4.22 39.61 -11.10
C PHE A 350 -5.52 38.88 -10.78
N ARG A 351 -5.88 38.80 -9.49
CA ARG A 351 -7.11 38.14 -9.00
C ARG A 351 -7.66 38.75 -7.71
N GLY A 352 -8.80 38.21 -7.25
CA GLY A 352 -9.52 38.63 -6.05
C GLY A 352 -10.48 39.78 -6.32
N ASP A 353 -11.48 39.97 -5.47
CA ASP A 353 -12.58 40.95 -5.69
C ASP A 353 -12.11 42.40 -5.87
N LYS A 354 -10.88 42.72 -5.45
CA LYS A 354 -10.23 44.03 -5.55
C LYS A 354 -8.97 44.03 -6.40
N CYS A 355 -8.64 42.92 -7.07
CA CYS A 355 -7.46 42.75 -7.92
C CYS A 355 -6.12 43.06 -7.22
N ASN A 356 -6.05 42.78 -5.93
CA ASN A 356 -4.91 43.06 -5.04
C ASN A 356 -4.01 41.83 -4.79
N GLU A 357 -4.24 40.73 -5.51
CA GLU A 357 -3.43 39.52 -5.51
C GLU A 357 -2.95 39.21 -6.94
N CYS A 358 -1.83 38.48 -7.07
CA CYS A 358 -1.43 37.91 -8.35
C CYS A 358 -2.25 36.66 -8.70
N GLN A 359 -2.48 36.45 -9.99
CA GLN A 359 -3.14 35.27 -10.53
C GLN A 359 -2.29 34.01 -10.31
N ILE A 360 -2.91 32.81 -10.26
CA ILE A 360 -2.17 31.54 -10.27
C ILE A 360 -1.27 31.51 -11.53
N GLY A 361 0.01 31.15 -11.34
CA GLY A 361 1.05 31.30 -12.37
C GLY A 361 1.86 32.59 -12.27
N TYR A 362 1.60 33.48 -11.31
CA TYR A 362 2.31 34.75 -11.10
C TYR A 362 2.59 35.01 -9.60
N ARG A 363 3.66 35.77 -9.30
CA ARG A 363 4.16 36.07 -7.93
C ARG A 363 4.65 37.51 -7.77
N ASP A 364 4.94 37.93 -6.53
CA ASP A 364 5.49 39.26 -6.20
C ASP A 364 4.59 40.43 -6.66
N PHE A 365 3.43 40.57 -6.02
CA PHE A 365 2.56 41.74 -6.16
C PHE A 365 3.33 43.03 -5.75
N PRO A 366 3.21 44.16 -6.49
CA PRO A 366 2.28 44.44 -7.58
C PRO A 366 2.81 44.14 -8.99
N GLN A 367 4.02 43.58 -9.13
CA GLN A 367 4.61 43.33 -10.45
C GLN A 367 4.05 42.05 -11.10
N CYS A 368 3.61 41.07 -10.30
CA CYS A 368 3.02 39.81 -10.75
C CYS A 368 3.84 39.15 -11.86
N VAL A 369 5.07 38.77 -11.51
CA VAL A 369 6.04 38.13 -12.39
C VAL A 369 5.67 36.66 -12.60
N GLN A 370 5.71 36.19 -13.84
CA GLN A 370 5.29 34.83 -14.19
C GLN A 370 6.20 33.75 -13.55
N CYS A 371 5.57 32.73 -12.96
CA CYS A 371 6.22 31.52 -12.49
C CYS A 371 6.68 30.65 -13.68
N LYS A 372 7.83 29.98 -13.54
CA LYS A 372 8.42 29.11 -14.58
C LYS A 372 8.23 27.61 -14.32
N CYS A 373 7.25 27.26 -13.50
CA CYS A 373 7.02 25.89 -13.05
C CYS A 373 6.61 24.96 -14.20
N ASN A 374 7.24 23.80 -14.28
CA ASN A 374 6.84 22.73 -15.19
C ASN A 374 5.62 22.00 -14.60
N ILE A 375 4.45 22.14 -15.24
CA ILE A 375 3.20 21.52 -14.78
C ILE A 375 3.25 19.98 -14.72
N ALA A 376 4.12 19.32 -15.49
CA ALA A 376 4.27 17.88 -15.41
C ALA A 376 4.87 17.42 -14.08
N GLY A 377 5.77 18.23 -13.50
CA GLY A 377 6.50 17.92 -12.27
C GLY A 377 6.08 18.69 -11.03
N SER A 378 5.27 19.73 -11.18
CA SER A 378 4.76 20.53 -10.06
C SER A 378 3.58 19.83 -9.36
N ASP A 379 3.41 20.10 -8.06
CA ASP A 379 2.31 19.58 -7.24
C ASP A 379 0.96 20.06 -7.78
N SER A 380 0.04 19.13 -8.06
CA SER A 380 -1.29 19.41 -8.61
C SER A 380 -2.16 20.26 -7.68
N GLN A 381 -1.89 20.31 -6.37
CA GLN A 381 -2.57 21.23 -5.45
C GLN A 381 -2.13 22.69 -5.64
N THR A 382 -0.99 22.92 -6.31
CA THR A 382 -0.44 24.25 -6.62
C THR A 382 -0.64 24.68 -8.08
N CYS A 383 -1.26 23.83 -8.89
CA CYS A 383 -1.48 24.05 -10.33
C CYS A 383 -2.95 24.27 -10.69
N ASP A 384 -3.20 25.26 -11.54
CA ASP A 384 -4.44 25.38 -12.30
C ASP A 384 -4.31 24.53 -13.58
N GLN A 385 -4.99 23.39 -13.59
CA GLN A 385 -4.95 22.40 -14.67
C GLN A 385 -5.64 22.91 -15.95
N GLU A 386 -6.65 23.79 -15.84
CA GLU A 386 -7.36 24.36 -17.00
C GLU A 386 -6.54 25.45 -17.68
N ARG A 387 -5.83 26.26 -16.88
CA ARG A 387 -4.95 27.33 -17.37
C ARG A 387 -3.52 26.89 -17.69
N GLY A 388 -3.14 25.67 -17.29
CA GLY A 388 -1.80 25.13 -17.53
C GLY A 388 -0.69 25.82 -16.73
N ALA A 389 -1.01 26.40 -15.56
CA ALA A 389 -0.12 27.29 -14.82
C ALA A 389 -0.06 26.95 -13.33
N CYS A 390 1.13 26.95 -12.73
CA CYS A 390 1.34 26.63 -11.32
C CYS A 390 1.90 27.81 -10.52
N GLY A 391 1.48 27.91 -9.26
CA GLY A 391 2.02 28.87 -8.31
C GLY A 391 3.47 28.56 -7.92
N CYS A 392 4.20 29.60 -7.54
CA CYS A 392 5.57 29.52 -7.06
C CYS A 392 5.76 30.47 -5.87
N ALA A 393 6.69 30.16 -4.98
CA ALA A 393 6.94 30.95 -3.79
C ALA A 393 7.43 32.37 -4.14
N ASP A 394 6.88 33.38 -3.47
CA ASP A 394 7.28 34.78 -3.64
C ASP A 394 8.79 34.99 -3.45
N ARG A 395 9.34 36.00 -4.13
CA ARG A 395 10.76 36.40 -4.22
C ARG A 395 11.68 35.36 -4.87
N THR A 396 11.60 34.10 -4.44
CA THR A 396 12.43 32.99 -4.95
C THR A 396 11.98 32.51 -6.33
N GLY A 397 10.66 32.42 -6.55
CA GLY A 397 10.10 31.76 -7.73
C GLY A 397 10.22 30.25 -7.73
N LYS A 398 10.55 29.63 -6.57
CA LYS A 398 10.66 28.18 -6.43
C LYS A 398 9.28 27.52 -6.46
N CYS A 399 9.15 26.45 -7.22
CA CYS A 399 7.93 25.67 -7.39
C CYS A 399 7.83 24.53 -6.36
N SER A 400 6.60 24.09 -6.04
CA SER A 400 6.36 22.89 -5.24
C SER A 400 6.37 21.66 -6.17
N CYS A 401 7.25 20.69 -5.94
CA CYS A 401 7.43 19.54 -6.83
C CYS A 401 6.78 18.25 -6.31
N LYS A 402 6.35 17.39 -7.24
CA LYS A 402 5.90 16.02 -6.97
C LYS A 402 7.03 15.16 -6.39
N GLU A 403 6.69 14.03 -5.76
CA GLU A 403 7.62 13.25 -4.92
C GLU A 403 8.94 12.87 -5.61
N ASN A 404 8.91 12.40 -6.87
CA ASN A 404 10.10 11.96 -7.60
C ASN A 404 10.74 13.07 -8.47
N VAL A 405 10.40 14.34 -8.23
CA VAL A 405 10.81 15.50 -9.04
C VAL A 405 11.62 16.51 -8.23
N GLU A 406 12.60 17.14 -8.88
CA GLU A 406 13.45 18.19 -8.32
C GLU A 406 13.77 19.31 -9.34
N GLY A 407 14.69 20.21 -8.98
CA GLY A 407 14.90 21.51 -9.63
C GLY A 407 14.01 22.60 -9.03
N ASP A 408 14.41 23.87 -9.16
CA ASP A 408 13.59 25.00 -8.68
C ASP A 408 12.32 25.23 -9.51
N TYR A 409 12.26 24.67 -10.72
CA TYR A 409 11.12 24.71 -11.63
C TYR A 409 10.39 23.37 -11.77
N CYS A 410 10.76 22.35 -10.98
CA CYS A 410 10.20 20.99 -11.04
C CYS A 410 10.30 20.34 -12.43
N ASP A 411 11.42 20.57 -13.11
CA ASP A 411 11.71 20.19 -14.49
C ASP A 411 12.68 19.01 -14.63
N HIS A 412 13.17 18.47 -13.51
CA HIS A 412 14.10 17.32 -13.48
C HIS A 412 13.56 16.16 -12.64
N CYS A 413 13.75 14.93 -13.11
CA CYS A 413 13.56 13.74 -12.28
C CYS A 413 14.70 13.61 -11.28
N LYS A 414 14.40 13.10 -10.07
CA LYS A 414 15.41 12.76 -9.07
C LYS A 414 16.30 11.60 -9.56
N PRO A 415 17.51 11.42 -9.00
CA PRO A 415 18.32 10.22 -9.21
C PRO A 415 17.51 8.93 -9.04
N ASP A 416 17.86 7.91 -9.84
CA ASP A 416 17.16 6.62 -9.93
C ASP A 416 15.68 6.72 -10.36
N THR A 417 15.26 7.85 -10.94
CA THR A 417 13.91 8.07 -11.48
C THR A 417 13.92 8.72 -12.87
N PHE A 418 12.86 8.50 -13.66
CA PHE A 418 12.81 8.87 -15.08
C PHE A 418 11.38 9.21 -15.55
N GLY A 419 11.26 9.75 -16.77
CA GLY A 419 9.99 9.80 -17.51
C GLY A 419 8.98 10.85 -17.01
N LEU A 420 9.45 12.08 -16.77
CA LEU A 420 8.63 13.20 -16.30
C LEU A 420 7.33 13.38 -17.11
N SER A 421 6.18 13.16 -16.47
CA SER A 421 4.87 13.09 -17.14
C SER A 421 3.76 13.74 -16.32
N LEU A 422 2.90 14.51 -17.00
CA LEU A 422 1.71 15.12 -16.39
C LEU A 422 0.74 14.08 -15.84
N ARG A 423 0.62 12.91 -16.50
CA ARG A 423 -0.25 11.81 -16.07
C ARG A 423 0.33 11.01 -14.88
N ASN A 424 1.61 11.19 -14.55
CA ASN A 424 2.23 10.54 -13.41
C ASN A 424 1.99 11.39 -12.14
N PRO A 425 1.34 10.87 -11.08
CA PRO A 425 1.08 11.64 -9.85
C PRO A 425 2.36 11.90 -9.03
N LEU A 426 3.38 11.03 -9.15
CA LEU A 426 4.72 11.23 -8.57
C LEU A 426 5.66 12.04 -9.49
N GLY A 427 5.20 12.36 -10.70
CA GLY A 427 5.91 13.12 -11.73
C GLY A 427 6.86 12.26 -12.56
N CYS A 428 7.78 11.56 -11.90
CA CYS A 428 8.69 10.58 -12.50
C CYS A 428 8.48 9.19 -11.89
N SER A 429 8.75 8.13 -12.65
CA SER A 429 8.72 6.73 -12.18
C SER A 429 10.10 6.31 -11.70
N ARG A 430 10.20 5.44 -10.69
CA ARG A 430 11.48 4.87 -10.24
C ARG A 430 11.97 3.80 -11.22
N CYS A 431 13.28 3.73 -11.45
CA CYS A 431 13.91 2.69 -12.26
C CYS A 431 13.75 1.32 -11.57
N TYR A 432 13.24 0.32 -12.31
CA TYR A 432 13.05 -1.03 -11.78
C TYR A 432 14.09 -2.01 -12.34
N CYS A 433 14.23 -2.05 -13.67
CA CYS A 433 15.20 -2.88 -14.38
C CYS A 433 15.28 -4.36 -13.91
N TYR A 434 14.13 -4.91 -13.45
CA TYR A 434 14.00 -6.23 -12.81
C TYR A 434 15.05 -6.53 -11.70
N GLY A 435 15.49 -5.50 -10.97
CA GLY A 435 16.46 -5.58 -9.87
C GLY A 435 17.93 -5.60 -10.28
N LEU A 436 18.23 -5.61 -11.59
CA LEU A 436 19.60 -5.76 -12.12
C LEU A 436 20.45 -4.48 -12.06
N THR A 437 19.80 -3.31 -12.05
CA THR A 437 20.43 -1.99 -11.92
C THR A 437 19.38 -0.98 -11.42
N HIS A 438 19.83 0.15 -10.86
CA HIS A 438 18.97 1.30 -10.54
C HIS A 438 19.16 2.45 -11.54
N PHE A 439 20.14 2.34 -12.45
CA PHE A 439 20.41 3.34 -13.47
C PHE A 439 19.56 3.09 -14.73
N CYS A 440 18.65 4.02 -15.02
CA CYS A 440 17.84 4.02 -16.23
C CYS A 440 17.54 5.44 -16.73
N THR A 441 17.06 5.54 -17.96
CA THR A 441 16.61 6.77 -18.62
C THR A 441 15.22 6.58 -19.24
N GLU A 442 14.57 7.65 -19.70
CA GLU A 442 13.36 7.50 -20.53
C GLU A 442 13.74 7.04 -21.95
N ALA A 443 13.12 5.97 -22.44
CA ALA A 443 13.36 5.46 -23.77
C ALA A 443 13.00 6.49 -24.86
N GLN A 444 13.94 6.73 -25.78
CA GLN A 444 13.80 7.69 -26.88
C GLN A 444 13.41 6.99 -28.18
N GLY A 445 12.74 7.71 -29.09
CA GLY A 445 12.31 7.17 -30.39
C GLY A 445 11.09 6.23 -30.33
N LEU A 446 10.42 6.12 -29.18
CA LEU A 446 9.21 5.31 -29.02
C LEU A 446 7.93 6.16 -29.12
N ILE A 447 6.94 5.61 -29.83
CA ILE A 447 5.59 6.16 -29.98
C ILE A 447 4.52 5.20 -29.44
N ARG A 448 3.37 5.76 -29.08
CA ARG A 448 2.20 5.02 -28.60
C ARG A 448 1.37 4.49 -29.78
N MET A 449 1.31 3.16 -29.91
CA MET A 449 0.59 2.43 -30.96
C MET A 449 -0.52 1.57 -30.35
N TRP A 450 -1.68 1.47 -31.01
CA TRP A 450 -2.82 0.68 -30.53
C TRP A 450 -2.91 -0.71 -31.17
N VAL A 451 -2.68 -1.75 -30.38
CA VAL A 451 -3.07 -3.11 -30.74
C VAL A 451 -4.59 -3.19 -30.64
N SER A 452 -5.31 -3.47 -31.72
CA SER A 452 -6.79 -3.57 -31.72
C SER A 452 -7.30 -4.77 -32.52
N LYS A 453 -8.49 -5.28 -32.17
CA LYS A 453 -9.21 -6.28 -32.98
C LYS A 453 -10.71 -6.28 -32.68
N CYS A 454 -11.55 -6.15 -33.71
CA CYS A 454 -13.00 -6.22 -33.55
C CYS A 454 -13.50 -7.67 -33.66
N MET A 455 -14.22 -8.16 -32.65
CA MET A 455 -14.95 -9.43 -32.70
C MET A 455 -16.11 -9.42 -31.70
N ILE A 456 -17.29 -9.88 -32.10
CA ILE A 456 -18.50 -9.93 -31.26
C ILE A 456 -18.76 -11.39 -30.88
N LEU A 457 -18.95 -11.69 -29.59
CA LEU A 457 -19.43 -13.00 -29.14
C LEU A 457 -20.05 -12.94 -27.74
N ILE A 458 -20.96 -13.87 -27.47
CA ILE A 458 -21.79 -13.95 -26.27
C ILE A 458 -21.12 -14.93 -25.30
N ALA A 459 -20.39 -14.42 -24.31
CA ALA A 459 -19.76 -15.17 -23.24
C ALA A 459 -19.73 -14.32 -21.95
N VAL A 460 -19.51 -14.94 -20.78
CA VAL A 460 -19.52 -14.25 -19.47
C VAL A 460 -18.30 -13.32 -19.30
N PHE A 461 -17.15 -13.76 -19.82
CA PHE A 461 -15.92 -12.99 -19.92
C PHE A 461 -15.39 -13.05 -21.36
N TYR A 462 -14.87 -11.93 -21.85
CA TYR A 462 -14.18 -11.81 -23.13
C TYR A 462 -12.68 -12.02 -22.94
N PHE A 463 -12.14 -13.06 -23.57
CA PHE A 463 -10.70 -13.25 -23.71
C PHE A 463 -10.17 -12.35 -24.82
N VAL A 464 -9.25 -11.46 -24.48
CA VAL A 464 -8.58 -10.61 -25.46
C VAL A 464 -7.64 -11.46 -26.35
N PRO A 465 -7.60 -11.25 -27.68
CA PRO A 465 -6.93 -12.16 -28.61
C PRO A 465 -5.39 -12.23 -28.46
N LYS A 466 -4.79 -13.30 -29.03
CA LYS A 466 -3.38 -13.71 -28.81
C LYS A 466 -2.30 -12.62 -29.03
N ASN A 467 -2.59 -11.58 -29.80
CA ASN A 467 -1.67 -10.45 -30.00
C ASN A 467 -1.48 -9.56 -28.75
N PHE A 468 -2.34 -9.68 -27.74
CA PHE A 468 -2.24 -8.96 -26.47
C PHE A 468 -1.49 -9.73 -25.37
N LEU A 469 -0.91 -10.90 -25.70
CA LEU A 469 -0.27 -11.84 -24.76
C LEU A 469 1.27 -11.79 -24.84
N LYS A 470 1.97 -12.62 -24.03
CA LYS A 470 3.43 -12.62 -23.84
C LYS A 470 3.93 -11.31 -23.20
N ASN A 471 5.21 -10.96 -23.37
CA ASN A 471 5.79 -9.70 -22.92
C ASN A 471 4.95 -8.50 -23.42
N LYS A 472 4.53 -7.67 -22.47
CA LYS A 472 3.77 -6.43 -22.65
C LYS A 472 4.29 -5.30 -21.76
N ILE A 473 5.56 -5.30 -21.36
CA ILE A 473 6.14 -4.22 -20.53
C ILE A 473 5.98 -2.84 -21.20
N THR A 474 6.04 -2.78 -22.53
CA THR A 474 5.82 -1.56 -23.31
C THR A 474 4.39 -1.02 -23.25
N ALA A 475 3.44 -1.77 -22.69
CA ALA A 475 2.10 -1.26 -22.35
C ALA A 475 2.08 -0.39 -21.09
N TYR A 476 3.10 -0.45 -20.22
CA TYR A 476 3.20 0.39 -19.03
C TYR A 476 3.14 1.88 -19.39
N GLY A 477 2.39 2.67 -18.63
CA GLY A 477 2.12 4.08 -18.93
C GLY A 477 1.28 4.33 -20.19
N GLY A 478 0.82 3.27 -20.87
CA GLY A 478 -0.18 3.30 -21.93
C GLY A 478 -1.60 3.11 -21.38
N GLN A 479 -2.55 2.72 -22.25
CA GLN A 479 -3.96 2.62 -21.89
C GLN A 479 -4.63 1.38 -22.49
N LEU A 480 -5.48 0.72 -21.70
CA LEU A 480 -6.44 -0.27 -22.17
C LEU A 480 -7.78 0.44 -22.39
N LYS A 481 -8.24 0.49 -23.65
CA LYS A 481 -9.51 1.12 -24.03
C LYS A 481 -10.49 0.06 -24.51
N TYR A 482 -11.75 0.15 -24.08
CA TYR A 482 -12.84 -0.68 -24.60
C TYR A 482 -14.20 0.00 -24.41
N ALA A 483 -15.21 -0.51 -25.11
CA ALA A 483 -16.60 -0.10 -24.93
C ALA A 483 -17.46 -1.31 -24.57
N VAL A 484 -18.45 -1.11 -23.69
CA VAL A 484 -19.36 -2.17 -23.23
C VAL A 484 -20.81 -1.68 -23.20
N TYR A 485 -21.71 -2.56 -23.62
CA TYR A 485 -23.15 -2.37 -23.67
C TYR A 485 -23.83 -3.65 -23.16
N TYR A 486 -24.84 -3.54 -22.31
CA TYR A 486 -25.59 -4.70 -21.82
C TYR A 486 -27.07 -4.37 -21.54
N GLU A 487 -27.91 -5.40 -21.64
CA GLU A 487 -29.30 -5.40 -21.19
C GLU A 487 -29.47 -6.44 -20.08
N ALA A 488 -30.04 -6.04 -18.96
CA ALA A 488 -30.41 -6.90 -17.83
C ALA A 488 -31.81 -6.52 -17.32
N ARG A 489 -32.40 -7.33 -16.43
CA ARG A 489 -33.73 -7.03 -15.86
C ARG A 489 -33.68 -6.14 -14.62
N GLU A 490 -32.55 -6.17 -13.91
CA GLU A 490 -32.27 -5.43 -12.67
C GLU A 490 -30.81 -4.97 -12.69
N GLU A 491 -30.53 -3.76 -12.20
CA GLU A 491 -29.18 -3.18 -12.19
C GLU A 491 -28.23 -3.87 -11.19
N THR A 492 -28.75 -4.25 -10.03
CA THR A 492 -27.99 -4.79 -8.91
C THR A 492 -28.05 -6.32 -8.85
N GLY A 493 -27.08 -6.99 -9.47
CA GLY A 493 -26.80 -8.40 -9.23
C GLY A 493 -25.63 -8.57 -8.24
N PRO A 494 -25.41 -9.79 -7.68
CA PRO A 494 -24.21 -10.10 -6.88
C PRO A 494 -22.90 -9.81 -7.64
N SER A 495 -22.96 -9.90 -8.98
CA SER A 495 -21.88 -9.66 -9.94
C SER A 495 -21.39 -8.21 -10.00
N SER A 496 -22.09 -7.24 -9.41
CA SER A 496 -21.71 -5.81 -9.47
C SER A 496 -20.51 -5.42 -8.59
N TYR A 497 -20.03 -6.33 -7.73
CA TYR A 497 -18.88 -6.10 -6.83
C TYR A 497 -17.56 -6.79 -7.26
N GLU A 498 -17.62 -7.66 -8.28
CA GLU A 498 -16.45 -8.35 -8.84
C GLU A 498 -15.72 -7.44 -9.86
N PRO A 499 -14.39 -7.55 -10.04
CA PRO A 499 -13.65 -6.72 -11.00
C PRO A 499 -14.09 -6.93 -12.45
N GLN A 500 -14.15 -5.85 -13.23
CA GLN A 500 -14.43 -5.95 -14.67
C GLN A 500 -13.22 -6.36 -15.51
N VAL A 501 -12.00 -5.99 -15.12
CA VAL A 501 -10.79 -6.37 -15.87
C VAL A 501 -9.87 -7.19 -14.97
N ILE A 502 -9.39 -8.31 -15.50
CA ILE A 502 -8.48 -9.23 -14.82
C ILE A 502 -7.33 -9.55 -15.79
N ILE A 503 -6.09 -9.36 -15.35
CA ILE A 503 -4.89 -9.71 -16.10
C ILE A 503 -4.09 -10.73 -15.30
N LYS A 504 -3.74 -11.85 -15.95
CA LYS A 504 -2.88 -12.89 -15.36
C LYS A 504 -1.55 -12.97 -16.11
N GLY A 505 -0.47 -13.13 -15.37
CA GLY A 505 0.88 -13.23 -15.90
C GLY A 505 1.91 -13.52 -14.81
N GLY A 506 3.06 -12.84 -14.91
CA GLY A 506 4.20 -13.03 -14.01
C GLY A 506 5.22 -14.06 -14.53
N PRO A 507 6.50 -14.00 -14.13
CA PRO A 507 7.52 -14.97 -14.55
C PRO A 507 7.17 -16.45 -14.24
N ASN A 508 6.36 -16.66 -13.20
CA ASN A 508 5.88 -17.97 -12.75
C ASN A 508 4.42 -18.26 -13.18
N HIS A 509 3.82 -17.45 -14.06
CA HIS A 509 2.44 -17.62 -14.55
C HIS A 509 1.39 -17.77 -13.43
N ASN A 510 1.57 -17.06 -12.31
CA ASN A 510 0.75 -17.20 -11.10
C ASN A 510 0.24 -15.87 -10.52
N MET A 511 0.66 -14.73 -11.08
CA MET A 511 0.29 -13.40 -10.59
C MET A 511 -0.98 -12.92 -11.28
N VAL A 512 -1.90 -12.32 -10.52
CA VAL A 512 -3.19 -11.83 -11.02
C VAL A 512 -3.49 -10.43 -10.48
N MET A 513 -3.65 -9.48 -11.38
CA MET A 513 -4.11 -8.12 -11.08
C MET A 513 -5.51 -7.86 -11.62
N THR A 514 -6.20 -6.94 -10.96
CA THR A 514 -7.62 -6.67 -11.15
C THR A 514 -7.90 -5.17 -11.12
N ARG A 515 -8.88 -4.74 -11.92
CA ARG A 515 -9.38 -3.36 -11.96
C ARG A 515 -10.90 -3.36 -11.83
N ARG A 516 -11.41 -2.49 -10.96
CA ARG A 516 -12.85 -2.20 -10.79
C ARG A 516 -13.19 -0.92 -11.55
N ILE A 517 -14.34 -0.89 -12.19
CA ILE A 517 -14.83 0.24 -13.00
C ILE A 517 -16.24 0.60 -12.53
N THR A 518 -16.49 1.88 -12.27
CA THR A 518 -17.79 2.41 -11.84
C THR A 518 -18.60 2.93 -13.03
N GLY A 519 -19.92 3.13 -12.83
CA GLY A 519 -20.76 3.86 -13.80
C GLY A 519 -21.30 3.05 -15.00
N LEU A 520 -21.41 1.72 -14.87
CA LEU A 520 -22.18 0.92 -15.83
C LEU A 520 -23.69 1.17 -15.65
N GLN A 521 -24.42 1.32 -16.74
CA GLN A 521 -25.86 1.59 -16.79
C GLN A 521 -26.53 0.68 -17.83
N ILE A 522 -27.75 0.19 -17.54
CA ILE A 522 -28.47 -0.72 -18.44
C ILE A 522 -28.84 0.01 -19.74
N GLY A 523 -28.60 -0.64 -20.88
CA GLY A 523 -28.98 -0.11 -22.20
C GLY A 523 -28.13 1.05 -22.71
N GLN A 524 -27.07 1.46 -22.00
CA GLN A 524 -26.14 2.50 -22.44
C GLN A 524 -24.82 1.91 -22.94
N LEU A 525 -24.32 2.40 -24.08
CA LEU A 525 -22.95 2.12 -24.51
C LEU A 525 -22.00 2.99 -23.67
N THR A 526 -21.23 2.36 -22.81
CA THR A 526 -20.22 3.02 -21.98
C THR A 526 -18.83 2.80 -22.58
N ARG A 527 -17.96 3.80 -22.45
CA ARG A 527 -16.57 3.77 -22.91
C ARG A 527 -15.65 3.84 -21.70
N HIS A 528 -14.65 2.99 -21.66
CA HIS A 528 -13.68 2.92 -20.57
C HIS A 528 -12.27 3.05 -21.12
N GLU A 529 -11.50 3.88 -20.44
CA GLU A 529 -10.11 4.16 -20.71
C GLU A 529 -9.37 3.95 -19.39
N ILE A 530 -8.53 2.92 -19.35
CA ILE A 530 -7.86 2.45 -18.14
C ILE A 530 -6.36 2.65 -18.32
N ASP A 531 -5.76 3.52 -17.52
CA ASP A 531 -4.31 3.70 -17.53
C ASP A 531 -3.60 2.44 -17.02
N MET A 532 -2.52 2.07 -17.71
CA MET A 532 -1.70 0.90 -17.42
C MET A 532 -0.58 1.27 -16.46
N THR A 533 -0.94 1.69 -15.24
CA THR A 533 -0.01 1.97 -14.12
C THR A 533 -0.56 1.42 -12.81
N GLU A 534 0.32 1.20 -11.85
CA GLU A 534 0.08 0.53 -10.56
C GLU A 534 -0.99 1.19 -9.67
N HIS A 535 -1.09 2.53 -9.72
CA HIS A 535 -1.89 3.38 -8.80
C HIS A 535 -3.33 2.92 -8.57
N ASP A 536 -3.94 2.38 -9.62
CA ASP A 536 -5.39 2.14 -9.71
C ASP A 536 -5.73 0.64 -9.86
N TRP A 537 -4.71 -0.22 -9.88
CA TRP A 537 -4.83 -1.67 -9.99
C TRP A 537 -4.53 -2.35 -8.65
N LYS A 538 -5.12 -3.54 -8.45
CA LYS A 538 -4.99 -4.31 -7.20
C LYS A 538 -4.80 -5.78 -7.47
N PHE A 539 -4.04 -6.45 -6.61
CA PHE A 539 -3.99 -7.90 -6.56
C PHE A 539 -5.38 -8.50 -6.38
N ALA A 540 -5.56 -9.76 -6.79
CA ALA A 540 -6.84 -10.46 -6.64
C ALA A 540 -7.32 -10.60 -5.17
N ASP A 541 -6.43 -10.45 -4.19
CA ASP A 541 -6.73 -10.42 -2.75
C ASP A 541 -7.10 -9.01 -2.21
N GLY A 542 -7.04 -7.98 -3.06
CA GLY A 542 -7.35 -6.59 -2.72
C GLY A 542 -6.18 -5.73 -2.24
N ARG A 543 -4.96 -6.28 -2.14
CA ARG A 543 -3.75 -5.48 -1.86
C ARG A 543 -3.46 -4.48 -3.00
N THR A 544 -2.95 -3.31 -2.63
CA THR A 544 -2.36 -2.35 -3.57
C THR A 544 -1.13 -2.94 -4.25
N MET A 545 -0.85 -2.52 -5.48
CA MET A 545 0.32 -2.93 -6.25
C MET A 545 1.40 -1.84 -6.22
N THR A 546 2.65 -2.27 -6.29
CA THR A 546 3.82 -1.43 -6.60
C THR A 546 4.05 -1.36 -8.12
N ARG A 547 4.97 -0.51 -8.58
CA ARG A 547 5.35 -0.47 -10.01
C ARG A 547 5.96 -1.82 -10.41
N GLU A 548 6.78 -2.36 -9.53
CA GLU A 548 7.51 -3.61 -9.63
C GLU A 548 6.53 -4.79 -9.79
N ASP A 549 5.51 -4.89 -8.94
CA ASP A 549 4.43 -5.90 -9.04
C ASP A 549 3.70 -5.85 -10.40
N PHE A 550 3.49 -4.64 -10.93
CA PHE A 550 2.76 -4.41 -12.18
C PHE A 550 3.63 -4.75 -13.40
N MET A 551 4.91 -4.37 -13.38
CA MET A 551 5.90 -4.72 -14.40
C MET A 551 6.17 -6.23 -14.43
N ASP A 552 6.19 -6.91 -13.28
CA ASP A 552 6.30 -8.37 -13.21
C ASP A 552 5.13 -9.06 -13.90
N ILE A 553 3.88 -8.59 -13.74
CA ILE A 553 2.74 -9.16 -14.47
C ILE A 553 2.86 -8.93 -15.98
N LEU A 554 3.35 -7.77 -16.40
CA LEU A 554 3.55 -7.43 -17.82
C LEU A 554 4.76 -8.15 -18.47
N PHE A 555 5.69 -8.70 -17.69
CA PHE A 555 6.81 -9.52 -18.20
C PHE A 555 6.34 -10.66 -19.10
N TYR A 556 5.26 -11.35 -18.70
CA TYR A 556 4.60 -12.34 -19.54
C TYR A 556 3.11 -12.43 -19.21
N VAL A 557 2.26 -11.89 -20.09
CA VAL A 557 0.80 -11.95 -19.95
C VAL A 557 0.25 -13.26 -20.53
N ASP A 558 -0.41 -14.05 -19.69
CA ASP A 558 -1.13 -15.28 -20.06
C ASP A 558 -2.48 -14.97 -20.72
N TYR A 559 -3.24 -14.06 -20.10
CA TYR A 559 -4.52 -13.58 -20.60
C TYR A 559 -4.90 -12.22 -20.02
N ILE A 560 -5.70 -11.49 -20.79
CA ILE A 560 -6.51 -10.36 -20.35
C ILE A 560 -7.98 -10.78 -20.49
N LEU A 561 -8.75 -10.63 -19.41
CA LEU A 561 -10.19 -10.84 -19.38
C LEU A 561 -10.89 -9.51 -19.17
N ILE A 562 -11.90 -9.23 -20.01
CA ILE A 562 -12.87 -8.15 -19.78
C ILE A 562 -14.22 -8.80 -19.52
N LYS A 563 -14.83 -8.50 -18.37
CA LYS A 563 -16.14 -8.99 -17.98
C LYS A 563 -17.21 -8.45 -18.91
N ALA A 564 -18.10 -9.34 -19.38
CA ALA A 564 -19.19 -8.98 -20.27
C ALA A 564 -20.56 -9.08 -19.59
N SER A 565 -20.73 -9.95 -18.59
CA SER A 565 -22.01 -10.09 -17.88
C SER A 565 -22.14 -9.13 -16.69
N HIS A 566 -23.18 -8.28 -16.73
CA HIS A 566 -23.51 -7.30 -15.71
C HIS A 566 -25.01 -7.36 -15.37
N GLY A 567 -25.36 -7.09 -14.11
CA GLY A 567 -26.74 -7.20 -13.61
C GLY A 567 -27.24 -8.64 -13.41
N ASN A 568 -28.55 -8.76 -13.18
CA ASN A 568 -29.27 -10.03 -13.00
C ASN A 568 -30.14 -10.35 -14.23
N LEU A 569 -30.25 -11.63 -14.59
CA LEU A 569 -30.97 -12.11 -15.78
C LEU A 569 -30.61 -11.32 -17.08
N MET A 570 -29.32 -11.27 -17.41
CA MET A 570 -28.80 -10.62 -18.61
C MET A 570 -29.45 -11.15 -19.90
N ARG A 571 -29.97 -10.26 -20.74
CA ARG A 571 -30.57 -10.57 -22.05
C ARG A 571 -29.55 -10.51 -23.19
N GLN A 572 -28.70 -9.50 -23.17
CA GLN A 572 -27.67 -9.25 -24.18
C GLN A 572 -26.46 -8.57 -23.53
N SER A 573 -25.28 -8.85 -24.05
CA SER A 573 -24.08 -8.03 -23.81
C SER A 573 -23.25 -7.95 -25.08
N ARG A 574 -22.51 -6.84 -25.23
CA ARG A 574 -21.57 -6.58 -26.32
C ARG A 574 -20.39 -5.79 -25.77
N ILE A 575 -19.19 -6.33 -25.95
CA ILE A 575 -17.94 -5.58 -25.86
C ILE A 575 -17.49 -5.23 -27.29
N SER A 576 -16.93 -4.04 -27.48
CA SER A 576 -16.35 -3.60 -28.75
C SER A 576 -15.21 -2.61 -28.53
N GLU A 577 -14.50 -2.26 -29.60
CA GLU A 577 -13.43 -1.23 -29.59
C GLU A 577 -12.28 -1.52 -28.61
N VAL A 578 -12.05 -2.82 -28.31
CA VAL A 578 -10.96 -3.27 -27.45
C VAL A 578 -9.61 -2.95 -28.12
N SER A 579 -8.82 -2.14 -27.43
CA SER A 579 -7.47 -1.77 -27.84
C SER A 579 -6.54 -1.57 -26.64
N LEU A 580 -5.25 -1.88 -26.82
CA LEU A 580 -4.21 -1.69 -25.82
C LEU A 580 -3.08 -0.86 -26.44
N THR A 581 -2.72 0.23 -25.78
CA THR A 581 -1.63 1.11 -26.22
C THR A 581 -0.28 0.58 -25.75
N VAL A 582 0.57 0.19 -26.69
CA VAL A 582 1.96 -0.24 -26.45
C VAL A 582 2.93 0.83 -26.96
N ALA A 583 4.20 0.76 -26.53
CA ALA A 583 5.28 1.54 -27.09
C ALA A 583 6.01 0.74 -28.19
N GLU A 584 6.17 1.35 -29.36
CA GLU A 584 6.88 0.80 -30.54
C GLU A 584 7.81 1.89 -31.12
N GLU A 585 8.86 1.51 -31.87
CA GLU A 585 9.77 2.48 -32.48
C GLU A 585 9.07 3.29 -33.59
N GLY A 586 9.25 4.61 -33.60
CA GLY A 586 8.68 5.48 -34.63
C GLY A 586 8.84 6.97 -34.37
N ILE A 587 8.36 7.76 -35.33
CA ILE A 587 8.39 9.23 -35.27
C ILE A 587 7.03 9.72 -34.75
N PRO A 588 6.97 10.58 -33.70
CA PRO A 588 5.71 11.12 -33.20
C PRO A 588 4.93 11.89 -34.27
N THR A 589 3.62 11.69 -34.32
CA THR A 589 2.70 12.39 -35.22
C THR A 589 1.54 13.01 -34.44
N LYS A 590 0.58 13.65 -35.12
CA LYS A 590 -0.69 14.07 -34.48
C LYS A 590 -1.56 12.90 -34.02
N GLU A 591 -1.29 11.70 -34.51
CA GLU A 591 -2.06 10.48 -34.23
C GLU A 591 -1.29 9.53 -33.28
N SER A 592 0.04 9.63 -33.23
CA SER A 592 0.93 8.81 -32.41
C SER A 592 1.74 9.67 -31.42
N GLU A 593 1.26 9.76 -30.17
CA GLU A 593 1.96 10.46 -29.07
C GLU A 593 3.30 9.77 -28.72
N LYS A 594 4.25 10.53 -28.16
CA LYS A 594 5.51 9.96 -27.63
C LYS A 594 5.20 8.98 -26.48
N ALA A 595 5.87 7.83 -26.46
CA ALA A 595 5.71 6.85 -25.39
C ALA A 595 6.49 7.21 -24.12
N HIS A 596 5.92 8.10 -23.31
CA HIS A 596 6.40 8.43 -21.97
C HIS A 596 6.30 7.25 -20.98
N GLN A 597 7.09 7.30 -19.91
CA GLN A 597 7.14 6.31 -18.81
C GLN A 597 7.68 4.91 -19.19
N ILE A 598 8.34 4.77 -20.35
CA ILE A 598 9.11 3.56 -20.68
C ILE A 598 10.56 3.73 -20.21
N GLU A 599 11.04 2.83 -19.36
CA GLU A 599 12.43 2.85 -18.91
C GLU A 599 13.37 2.27 -19.98
N LYS A 600 14.61 2.77 -20.01
CA LYS A 600 15.74 2.18 -20.72
C LYS A 600 16.89 2.05 -19.74
N CYS A 601 17.18 0.82 -19.34
CA CYS A 601 18.14 0.48 -18.30
C CYS A 601 19.55 0.20 -18.85
N ASP A 602 20.58 0.51 -18.06
CA ASP A 602 21.97 0.18 -18.39
C ASP A 602 22.27 -1.27 -17.94
N CYS A 603 22.00 -2.23 -18.82
CA CYS A 603 21.97 -3.64 -18.46
C CYS A 603 23.36 -4.27 -18.21
N PRO A 604 23.50 -5.10 -17.16
CA PRO A 604 24.74 -5.84 -16.90
C PRO A 604 24.96 -6.97 -17.92
N ILE A 605 26.21 -7.44 -17.99
CA ILE A 605 26.63 -8.51 -18.92
C ILE A 605 25.72 -9.75 -18.77
N GLY A 606 25.17 -10.21 -19.90
CA GLY A 606 24.25 -11.34 -19.98
C GLY A 606 22.78 -10.95 -20.11
N TYR A 607 22.42 -9.68 -19.94
CA TYR A 607 21.03 -9.19 -20.03
C TYR A 607 20.85 -8.13 -21.12
N SER A 608 19.64 -8.06 -21.67
CA SER A 608 19.24 -7.12 -22.73
C SER A 608 17.73 -6.80 -22.65
N GLY A 609 17.22 -5.98 -23.58
CA GLY A 609 15.85 -5.45 -23.54
C GLY A 609 15.82 -4.02 -23.01
N LEU A 610 14.62 -3.48 -22.79
CA LEU A 610 14.44 -2.11 -22.29
C LEU A 610 14.57 -2.01 -20.77
N SER A 611 14.06 -3.02 -20.06
CA SER A 611 14.11 -3.17 -18.60
C SER A 611 15.12 -4.24 -18.17
N CYS A 612 16.05 -4.65 -19.04
CA CYS A 612 16.94 -5.80 -18.85
C CYS A 612 16.21 -7.15 -18.71
N GLU A 613 15.07 -7.28 -19.37
CA GLU A 613 14.14 -8.39 -19.23
C GLU A 613 14.54 -9.65 -20.02
N GLU A 614 15.34 -9.50 -21.06
CA GLU A 614 15.79 -10.56 -21.96
C GLU A 614 17.22 -11.02 -21.62
N CYS A 615 17.60 -12.22 -22.04
CA CYS A 615 19.01 -12.63 -22.01
C CYS A 615 19.72 -12.13 -23.28
N ALA A 616 20.91 -11.57 -23.11
CA ALA A 616 21.73 -11.09 -24.20
C ALA A 616 22.13 -12.24 -25.14
N ALA A 617 22.44 -11.92 -26.41
CA ALA A 617 22.91 -12.91 -27.37
C ALA A 617 24.11 -13.71 -26.82
N GLY A 618 23.99 -15.04 -26.84
CA GLY A 618 24.96 -15.95 -26.21
C GLY A 618 24.70 -16.29 -24.73
N PHE A 619 23.54 -15.92 -24.19
CA PHE A 619 23.08 -16.29 -22.84
C PHE A 619 21.65 -16.88 -22.88
N TYR A 620 21.34 -17.76 -21.93
CA TYR A 620 20.01 -18.37 -21.75
C TYR A 620 19.53 -18.27 -20.30
N ARG A 621 18.21 -18.34 -20.09
CA ARG A 621 17.54 -18.15 -18.80
C ARG A 621 17.51 -19.43 -17.96
N LEU A 622 18.28 -19.47 -16.88
CA LEU A 622 18.23 -20.54 -15.89
C LEU A 622 17.12 -20.27 -14.85
N ARG A 623 15.99 -20.97 -14.98
CA ARG A 623 14.87 -20.89 -14.02
C ARG A 623 15.15 -21.77 -12.79
N SER A 624 14.93 -21.24 -11.59
CA SER A 624 15.33 -21.85 -10.29
C SER A 624 14.54 -23.10 -9.84
N GLY A 625 13.90 -23.83 -10.77
CA GLY A 625 13.14 -25.06 -10.50
C GLY A 625 13.96 -26.35 -10.58
N PHE A 626 15.21 -26.29 -11.06
CA PHE A 626 16.11 -27.44 -11.17
C PHE A 626 17.25 -27.37 -10.16
N LEU A 627 17.52 -28.51 -9.50
CA LEU A 627 18.56 -28.65 -8.48
C LEU A 627 19.96 -28.63 -9.09
N ALA A 628 20.58 -27.46 -9.14
CA ALA A 628 22.01 -27.28 -9.42
C ALA A 628 22.59 -26.19 -8.49
N SER A 629 23.74 -26.47 -7.88
CA SER A 629 24.42 -25.55 -6.97
C SER A 629 25.10 -24.41 -7.74
N ALA A 630 24.45 -23.25 -7.81
CA ALA A 630 25.05 -22.04 -8.35
C ALA A 630 26.06 -21.40 -7.37
N PRO A 631 27.11 -20.71 -7.84
CA PRO A 631 28.04 -19.99 -6.98
C PRO A 631 27.39 -18.80 -6.25
N ALA A 632 27.91 -18.45 -5.07
CA ALA A 632 27.43 -17.35 -4.23
C ALA A 632 27.82 -15.95 -4.77
N SER A 633 27.36 -15.62 -5.98
CA SER A 633 27.62 -14.33 -6.66
C SER A 633 26.47 -13.88 -7.58
N SER A 634 25.26 -14.41 -7.36
CA SER A 634 24.06 -13.98 -8.08
C SER A 634 23.62 -12.57 -7.66
N VAL A 635 23.56 -11.65 -8.62
CA VAL A 635 22.89 -10.34 -8.47
C VAL A 635 21.40 -10.56 -8.17
N PRO A 636 20.74 -9.75 -7.31
CA PRO A 636 19.31 -9.93 -6.99
C PRO A 636 18.37 -9.64 -8.18
N THR A 637 18.05 -10.67 -8.97
CA THR A 637 16.98 -10.62 -9.97
C THR A 637 15.58 -10.69 -9.36
N ALA A 638 14.61 -10.06 -10.01
CA ALA A 638 13.18 -10.21 -9.74
C ALA A 638 12.73 -11.67 -9.50
N THR A 639 11.79 -11.86 -8.58
CA THR A 639 11.56 -13.16 -7.92
C THR A 639 11.00 -14.23 -8.87
N GLY A 640 11.87 -15.15 -9.30
CA GLY A 640 11.52 -16.26 -10.20
C GLY A 640 11.75 -15.98 -11.69
N MET A 641 12.32 -14.83 -12.04
CA MET A 641 12.65 -14.47 -13.43
C MET A 641 13.82 -15.27 -14.02
N GLY A 642 14.60 -15.94 -13.17
CA GLY A 642 15.77 -16.73 -13.57
C GLY A 642 16.98 -15.87 -13.93
N SER A 643 18.17 -16.44 -13.82
CA SER A 643 19.42 -15.75 -14.15
C SER A 643 19.85 -16.08 -15.58
N CYS A 644 20.29 -15.07 -16.33
CA CYS A 644 20.88 -15.29 -17.65
C CYS A 644 22.32 -15.81 -17.50
N VAL A 645 22.59 -17.01 -18.04
CA VAL A 645 23.87 -17.70 -17.97
C VAL A 645 24.39 -17.99 -19.38
N GLN A 646 25.71 -17.98 -19.57
CA GLN A 646 26.32 -18.11 -20.90
C GLN A 646 26.02 -19.48 -21.53
N CYS A 647 25.76 -19.49 -22.84
CA CYS A 647 25.53 -20.70 -23.64
C CYS A 647 26.70 -21.70 -23.52
N GLN A 648 26.39 -22.96 -23.22
CA GLN A 648 27.37 -24.02 -22.96
C GLN A 648 27.59 -24.92 -24.20
N CYS A 649 27.89 -24.32 -25.34
CA CYS A 649 27.96 -24.99 -26.65
C CYS A 649 29.31 -25.68 -26.93
N SER A 650 29.92 -26.29 -25.91
CA SER A 650 31.18 -27.06 -25.98
C SER A 650 32.39 -26.34 -26.63
N GLY A 651 32.33 -25.03 -26.85
CA GLY A 651 33.33 -24.24 -27.59
C GLY A 651 33.00 -23.99 -29.08
N HIS A 652 32.03 -24.71 -29.65
CA HIS A 652 31.72 -24.74 -31.09
C HIS A 652 30.50 -23.91 -31.50
N SER A 653 29.90 -23.15 -30.57
CA SER A 653 29.03 -22.02 -30.90
C SER A 653 29.06 -20.97 -29.80
N SER A 654 28.77 -19.72 -30.15
CA SER A 654 28.56 -18.62 -29.20
C SER A 654 27.08 -18.22 -29.08
N SER A 655 26.17 -18.96 -29.72
CA SER A 655 24.72 -18.68 -29.70
C SER A 655 23.91 -19.93 -29.33
N CYS A 656 22.90 -19.75 -28.49
CA CYS A 656 21.90 -20.74 -28.15
C CYS A 656 20.53 -20.08 -27.99
N ASP A 657 19.47 -20.87 -28.07
CA ASP A 657 18.11 -20.40 -27.82
C ASP A 657 17.95 -19.98 -26.34
N PRO A 658 17.43 -18.76 -26.06
CA PRO A 658 17.52 -18.15 -24.74
C PRO A 658 16.58 -18.76 -23.68
N GLU A 659 15.62 -19.60 -24.05
CA GLU A 659 14.73 -20.28 -23.08
C GLU A 659 14.96 -21.80 -23.03
N THR A 660 15.44 -22.43 -24.10
CA THR A 660 15.68 -23.89 -24.16
C THR A 660 17.15 -24.29 -23.97
N SER A 661 18.09 -23.35 -24.04
CA SER A 661 19.55 -23.55 -24.00
C SER A 661 20.16 -24.34 -25.19
N ILE A 662 19.35 -24.69 -26.20
CA ILE A 662 19.80 -25.46 -27.37
C ILE A 662 20.69 -24.60 -28.26
N CYS A 663 21.89 -25.07 -28.53
CA CYS A 663 22.90 -24.36 -29.30
C CYS A 663 22.53 -24.24 -30.78
N GLN A 664 22.78 -23.05 -31.33
CA GLN A 664 22.44 -22.70 -32.71
C GLN A 664 23.69 -22.65 -33.57
N ASN A 665 23.60 -23.15 -34.80
CA ASN A 665 24.67 -23.12 -35.80
C ASN A 665 26.02 -23.66 -35.26
N CYS A 666 26.03 -24.89 -34.75
CA CYS A 666 27.27 -25.57 -34.35
C CYS A 666 28.31 -25.55 -35.48
N GLN A 667 29.52 -25.09 -35.17
CA GLN A 667 30.66 -24.99 -36.08
C GLN A 667 31.51 -26.27 -36.03
N ASP A 668 32.64 -26.27 -36.74
CA ASP A 668 33.69 -27.29 -36.65
C ASP A 668 33.21 -28.74 -36.89
N ASN A 669 32.12 -28.88 -37.65
CA ASN A 669 31.45 -30.14 -37.94
C ASN A 669 30.92 -30.87 -36.69
N THR A 670 30.47 -30.11 -35.69
CA THR A 670 29.79 -30.62 -34.49
C THR A 670 28.26 -30.54 -34.61
N GLU A 671 27.54 -31.34 -33.83
CA GLU A 671 26.09 -31.33 -33.69
C GLU A 671 25.66 -31.69 -32.26
N GLY A 672 24.35 -31.74 -32.02
CA GLY A 672 23.75 -31.99 -30.71
C GLY A 672 23.32 -30.70 -30.01
N ASP A 673 22.51 -30.83 -28.95
CA ASP A 673 21.89 -29.69 -28.26
C ASP A 673 22.92 -28.73 -27.64
N ARG A 674 24.16 -29.19 -27.44
CA ARG A 674 25.31 -28.44 -26.90
C ARG A 674 26.53 -28.49 -27.82
N CYS A 675 26.35 -28.83 -29.10
CA CYS A 675 27.44 -29.11 -30.03
C CYS A 675 28.43 -30.16 -29.48
N GLU A 676 27.92 -31.14 -28.73
CA GLU A 676 28.71 -32.05 -27.88
C GLU A 676 29.26 -33.30 -28.60
N ARG A 677 28.92 -33.50 -29.87
CA ARG A 677 29.38 -34.64 -30.69
C ARG A 677 29.71 -34.23 -32.12
N CYS A 678 30.49 -35.04 -32.83
CA CYS A 678 30.75 -34.81 -34.25
C CYS A 678 29.52 -35.14 -35.11
N ALA A 679 29.32 -34.38 -36.18
CA ALA A 679 28.26 -34.57 -37.18
C ALA A 679 28.51 -35.83 -38.04
N PRO A 680 27.47 -36.40 -38.67
CA PRO A 680 27.58 -37.55 -39.58
C PRO A 680 28.67 -37.36 -40.64
N GLY A 681 29.65 -38.26 -40.64
CA GLY A 681 30.83 -38.19 -41.52
C GLY A 681 32.10 -37.60 -40.88
N PHE A 682 32.04 -37.29 -39.59
CA PHE A 682 33.19 -36.85 -38.78
C PHE A 682 33.33 -37.72 -37.52
N TYR A 683 34.56 -37.85 -37.02
CA TYR A 683 34.89 -38.62 -35.81
C TYR A 683 35.90 -37.85 -34.94
N GLY A 684 35.88 -38.13 -33.63
CA GLY A 684 36.79 -37.54 -32.66
C GLY A 684 36.15 -37.41 -31.28
N VAL A 685 36.69 -36.51 -30.45
CA VAL A 685 36.23 -36.27 -29.08
C VAL A 685 36.19 -34.76 -28.83
N VAL A 686 34.96 -34.21 -28.76
CA VAL A 686 34.71 -32.78 -28.55
C VAL A 686 35.30 -32.30 -27.21
N ARG A 687 36.11 -31.23 -27.29
CA ARG A 687 36.82 -30.57 -26.18
C ARG A 687 36.84 -29.04 -26.30
N GLY A 688 36.39 -28.48 -27.43
CA GLY A 688 36.36 -27.05 -27.71
C GLY A 688 37.52 -26.55 -28.57
N SER A 689 38.09 -27.41 -29.41
CA SER A 689 39.12 -27.09 -30.40
C SER A 689 38.61 -27.37 -31.82
N PRO A 690 38.77 -26.46 -32.81
CA PRO A 690 38.23 -26.66 -34.17
C PRO A 690 38.66 -27.97 -34.87
N ASP A 691 39.80 -28.55 -34.48
CA ASP A 691 40.31 -29.83 -35.00
C ASP A 691 39.74 -31.10 -34.29
N ASP A 692 38.81 -30.95 -33.34
CA ASP A 692 38.27 -32.07 -32.53
C ASP A 692 37.46 -33.10 -33.34
N CYS A 693 36.89 -32.70 -34.49
CA CYS A 693 36.06 -33.53 -35.35
C CYS A 693 36.64 -33.66 -36.76
N LYS A 694 37.32 -34.78 -37.02
CA LYS A 694 38.05 -35.07 -38.26
C LYS A 694 37.16 -35.83 -39.27
N PRO A 695 37.24 -35.56 -40.58
CA PRO A 695 36.39 -36.23 -41.57
C PRO A 695 36.76 -37.72 -41.76
N CYS A 696 35.75 -38.58 -41.98
CA CYS A 696 35.88 -40.02 -42.26
C CYS A 696 36.46 -40.30 -43.68
N ALA A 697 37.67 -39.82 -43.96
CA ALA A 697 38.24 -39.67 -45.31
C ALA A 697 38.27 -40.92 -46.21
N TYR A 698 38.20 -42.13 -45.66
CA TYR A 698 38.37 -43.39 -46.41
C TYR A 698 37.08 -44.16 -46.70
N CYS A 699 35.90 -43.74 -46.23
CA CYS A 699 34.66 -44.55 -46.37
C CYS A 699 34.03 -44.59 -47.78
N MET A 700 34.68 -44.06 -48.83
CA MET A 700 34.34 -44.17 -50.26
C MET A 700 32.90 -43.82 -50.71
N LEU A 701 32.07 -43.25 -49.84
CA LEU A 701 30.69 -42.82 -50.14
C LEU A 701 30.62 -41.32 -50.41
N GLN A 702 29.63 -40.88 -51.20
CA GLN A 702 29.26 -39.46 -51.31
C GLN A 702 28.70 -38.88 -50.00
N ILE A 703 28.24 -39.75 -49.09
CA ILE A 703 27.89 -39.43 -47.71
C ILE A 703 28.62 -40.46 -46.82
N PRO A 704 29.90 -40.24 -46.48
CA PRO A 704 30.63 -41.17 -45.62
C PRO A 704 30.01 -41.14 -44.22
N THR A 705 29.76 -42.31 -43.64
CA THR A 705 29.35 -42.43 -42.23
C THR A 705 30.30 -43.38 -41.52
N CYS A 706 30.79 -42.97 -40.35
CA CYS A 706 31.70 -43.74 -39.54
C CYS A 706 31.45 -43.52 -38.05
N VAL A 707 31.94 -44.44 -37.22
CA VAL A 707 31.85 -44.40 -35.76
C VAL A 707 33.26 -44.48 -35.19
N ALA A 708 33.56 -43.60 -34.24
CA ALA A 708 34.84 -43.57 -33.53
C ALA A 708 35.12 -44.89 -32.80
N GLU A 709 36.38 -45.32 -32.81
CA GLU A 709 36.83 -46.60 -32.25
C GLU A 709 38.21 -46.42 -31.61
N GLY A 710 38.28 -45.57 -30.59
CA GLY A 710 39.50 -45.16 -29.91
C GLY A 710 39.57 -43.65 -29.77
N PHE A 711 40.78 -43.12 -29.55
CA PHE A 711 41.01 -41.67 -29.44
C PHE A 711 41.27 -40.97 -30.79
N ASP A 712 41.73 -41.70 -31.81
CA ASP A 712 42.11 -41.12 -33.12
C ASP A 712 41.95 -42.13 -34.28
N ASP A 713 40.96 -43.02 -34.15
CA ASP A 713 40.67 -44.12 -35.08
C ASP A 713 39.14 -44.34 -35.17
N TYR A 714 38.67 -44.89 -36.30
CA TYR A 714 37.25 -45.00 -36.65
C TYR A 714 36.96 -46.20 -37.56
N ARG A 715 35.72 -46.73 -37.54
CA ARG A 715 35.24 -47.70 -38.53
C ARG A 715 34.07 -47.15 -39.34
N CYS A 716 34.03 -47.42 -40.64
CA CYS A 716 32.89 -47.06 -41.49
C CYS A 716 31.66 -47.89 -41.09
N THR A 717 30.46 -47.29 -41.09
CA THR A 717 29.22 -47.95 -40.67
C THR A 717 28.56 -48.78 -41.77
N ALA A 718 28.86 -48.49 -43.03
CA ALA A 718 28.52 -49.30 -44.19
C ALA A 718 29.63 -49.13 -45.24
N CYS A 719 29.87 -50.19 -46.02
CA CYS A 719 30.75 -50.15 -47.18
C CYS A 719 29.91 -50.27 -48.47
N PRO A 720 30.37 -49.69 -49.60
CA PRO A 720 29.74 -49.92 -50.90
C PRO A 720 29.74 -51.41 -51.26
N GLU A 721 28.81 -51.82 -52.12
CA GLU A 721 28.73 -53.20 -52.60
C GLU A 721 30.05 -53.61 -53.29
N GLY A 722 30.61 -54.74 -52.88
CA GLY A 722 31.93 -55.19 -53.32
C GLY A 722 33.13 -54.73 -52.49
N TYR A 723 32.94 -54.03 -51.37
CA TYR A 723 34.00 -53.51 -50.50
C TYR A 723 33.88 -54.04 -49.06
N GLU A 724 35.01 -54.32 -48.41
CA GLU A 724 35.08 -54.75 -47.01
C GLU A 724 36.29 -54.19 -46.27
N GLY A 725 36.29 -54.28 -44.95
CA GLY A 725 37.35 -53.77 -44.07
C GLY A 725 36.84 -52.69 -43.11
N LYS A 726 37.70 -52.26 -42.18
CA LYS A 726 37.40 -51.23 -41.18
C LYS A 726 37.12 -49.87 -41.83
N HIS A 727 37.83 -49.58 -42.92
CA HIS A 727 37.73 -48.37 -43.71
C HIS A 727 37.30 -48.65 -45.17
N CYS A 728 36.57 -49.75 -45.41
CA CYS A 728 36.12 -50.20 -46.75
C CYS A 728 37.27 -50.34 -47.78
N GLU A 729 38.44 -50.75 -47.29
CA GLU A 729 39.73 -50.58 -47.93
C GLU A 729 40.21 -51.78 -48.78
N ARG A 730 39.39 -52.83 -48.89
CA ARG A 730 39.65 -54.09 -49.61
C ARG A 730 38.40 -54.47 -50.39
N CYS A 731 38.56 -55.32 -51.39
CA CYS A 731 37.42 -55.88 -52.11
C CYS A 731 36.81 -57.04 -51.33
N ALA A 732 35.47 -57.09 -51.30
CA ALA A 732 34.70 -58.13 -50.64
C ALA A 732 34.88 -59.49 -51.33
N THR A 733 34.64 -60.57 -50.60
CA THR A 733 34.72 -61.94 -51.17
C THR A 733 33.81 -62.07 -52.40
N GLY A 734 34.41 -62.29 -53.58
CA GLY A 734 33.73 -62.32 -54.88
C GLY A 734 34.00 -61.10 -55.78
N TYR A 735 34.76 -60.12 -55.28
CA TYR A 735 35.21 -58.93 -56.01
C TYR A 735 36.75 -58.88 -56.02
N HIS A 736 37.32 -58.15 -56.98
CA HIS A 736 38.77 -57.99 -57.13
C HIS A 736 39.17 -56.55 -57.40
N GLY A 737 40.45 -56.24 -57.15
CA GLY A 737 41.07 -54.95 -57.45
C GLY A 737 41.86 -54.42 -56.26
N ASN A 738 42.10 -53.11 -56.25
CA ASN A 738 42.75 -52.42 -55.14
C ASN A 738 42.18 -51.00 -54.98
N PRO A 739 41.29 -50.75 -54.00
CA PRO A 739 40.68 -49.44 -53.82
C PRO A 739 41.57 -48.44 -53.07
N ARG A 740 42.80 -48.82 -52.68
CA ARG A 740 43.76 -47.93 -52.00
C ARG A 740 44.64 -47.11 -52.97
N ILE A 741 44.54 -47.31 -54.28
CA ILE A 741 45.30 -46.55 -55.30
C ILE A 741 44.40 -45.55 -56.05
N PRO A 742 44.92 -44.40 -56.52
CA PRO A 742 44.12 -43.42 -57.28
C PRO A 742 43.50 -44.04 -58.54
N GLY A 743 42.17 -43.98 -58.66
CA GLY A 743 41.41 -44.60 -59.76
C GLY A 743 41.17 -46.11 -59.61
N GLY A 744 41.72 -46.75 -58.58
CA GLY A 744 41.43 -48.13 -58.24
C GLY A 744 40.05 -48.27 -57.60
N HIS A 745 39.34 -49.33 -57.97
CA HIS A 745 38.03 -49.68 -57.44
C HIS A 745 37.89 -51.20 -57.38
N CYS A 746 36.83 -51.70 -56.77
CA CYS A 746 36.53 -53.13 -56.70
C CYS A 746 35.51 -53.54 -57.78
N GLU A 747 35.87 -54.52 -58.60
CA GLU A 747 35.04 -55.06 -59.68
C GLU A 747 34.57 -56.50 -59.36
N GLU A 748 33.31 -56.80 -59.67
CA GLU A 748 32.71 -58.13 -59.49
C GLU A 748 33.44 -59.20 -60.35
N CYS A 749 33.80 -60.32 -59.74
CA CYS A 749 34.45 -61.44 -60.45
C CYS A 749 33.44 -62.28 -61.23
N LYS A 750 33.32 -61.99 -62.52
CA LYS A 750 32.40 -62.62 -63.49
C LYS A 750 32.82 -64.04 -63.89
N CYS A 751 33.06 -64.90 -62.91
CA CYS A 751 33.51 -66.29 -63.12
C CYS A 751 32.45 -67.14 -63.84
N SER A 752 32.83 -67.78 -64.93
CA SER A 752 31.99 -68.67 -65.72
C SER A 752 31.46 -69.85 -64.91
N LEU A 753 30.13 -69.96 -64.77
CA LEU A 753 29.45 -71.03 -64.03
C LEU A 753 29.81 -72.45 -64.51
N TRP A 754 30.13 -72.63 -65.79
CA TRP A 754 30.56 -73.91 -66.35
C TRP A 754 32.09 -74.06 -66.37
N GLY A 755 32.84 -72.96 -66.43
CA GLY A 755 34.29 -72.95 -66.64
C GLY A 755 35.15 -72.82 -65.38
N ALA A 756 34.62 -72.20 -64.32
CA ALA A 756 35.31 -72.01 -63.04
C ALA A 756 34.95 -73.09 -62.02
N LEU A 757 35.89 -73.40 -61.12
CA LEU A 757 35.64 -74.18 -59.90
C LEU A 757 34.85 -73.35 -58.88
N PRO A 758 34.02 -73.98 -58.01
CA PRO A 758 33.31 -73.25 -56.96
C PRO A 758 34.28 -72.59 -55.97
N GLY A 759 34.10 -71.29 -55.75
CA GLY A 759 34.91 -70.46 -54.85
C GLY A 759 35.14 -69.05 -55.43
N PRO A 760 35.69 -68.13 -54.64
CA PRO A 760 36.04 -66.79 -55.13
C PRO A 760 37.22 -66.84 -56.14
N CYS A 761 37.29 -65.78 -56.94
CA CYS A 761 38.46 -65.39 -57.72
C CYS A 761 39.68 -65.04 -56.85
N ASP A 762 40.83 -64.85 -57.48
CA ASP A 762 41.94 -64.13 -56.86
C ASP A 762 41.58 -62.65 -56.61
N PRO A 763 41.71 -62.12 -55.37
CA PRO A 763 41.18 -60.81 -55.01
C PRO A 763 42.00 -59.62 -55.56
N VAL A 764 43.20 -59.85 -56.12
CA VAL A 764 44.05 -58.77 -56.68
C VAL A 764 43.98 -58.76 -58.20
N THR A 765 43.92 -59.94 -58.83
CA THR A 765 44.00 -60.12 -60.28
C THR A 765 42.68 -60.51 -60.94
N GLY A 766 41.64 -60.86 -60.17
CA GLY A 766 40.34 -61.31 -60.68
C GLY A 766 40.35 -62.70 -61.30
N GLN A 767 41.51 -63.38 -61.34
CA GLN A 767 41.66 -64.68 -61.97
C GLN A 767 40.80 -65.73 -61.26
N CYS A 768 39.73 -66.17 -61.94
CA CYS A 768 38.90 -67.28 -61.52
C CYS A 768 39.68 -68.60 -61.63
N ARG A 769 39.39 -69.57 -60.75
CA ARG A 769 40.09 -70.86 -60.72
C ARG A 769 39.50 -71.79 -61.78
N CYS A 770 40.06 -71.79 -62.98
CA CYS A 770 39.48 -72.54 -64.11
C CYS A 770 39.54 -74.07 -63.92
N ARG A 771 38.50 -74.75 -64.41
CA ARG A 771 38.47 -76.20 -64.58
C ARG A 771 39.39 -76.60 -65.74
N VAL A 772 39.87 -77.83 -65.71
CA VAL A 772 40.69 -78.40 -66.80
C VAL A 772 39.92 -78.32 -68.11
N GLY A 773 40.47 -77.60 -69.10
CA GLY A 773 39.83 -77.33 -70.39
C GLY A 773 39.14 -75.97 -70.52
N ALA A 774 39.17 -75.11 -69.50
CA ALA A 774 38.79 -73.70 -69.57
C ALA A 774 39.96 -72.75 -69.23
N SER A 775 39.91 -71.54 -69.77
CA SER A 775 40.98 -70.53 -69.71
C SER A 775 40.42 -69.09 -69.81
N GLY A 776 41.29 -68.09 -69.70
CA GLY A 776 40.92 -66.68 -69.54
C GLY A 776 40.69 -66.31 -68.06
N MET A 777 40.62 -65.00 -67.76
CA MET A 777 40.50 -64.52 -66.37
C MET A 777 39.18 -64.95 -65.72
N THR A 778 38.10 -64.89 -66.48
CA THR A 778 36.72 -65.31 -66.14
C THR A 778 36.47 -66.81 -66.34
N CYS A 779 37.42 -67.56 -66.90
CA CYS A 779 37.25 -68.97 -67.33
C CYS A 779 36.13 -69.20 -68.36
N ASP A 780 35.79 -68.20 -69.17
CA ASP A 780 34.78 -68.28 -70.25
C ASP A 780 35.35 -68.78 -71.59
N GLN A 781 36.68 -68.90 -71.71
CA GLN A 781 37.34 -69.34 -72.95
C GLN A 781 37.57 -70.85 -72.90
N CYS A 782 36.94 -71.59 -73.82
CA CYS A 782 37.18 -73.02 -73.96
C CYS A 782 38.59 -73.27 -74.51
N MET A 783 39.41 -74.05 -73.81
CA MET A 783 40.75 -74.38 -74.29
C MET A 783 40.68 -75.23 -75.54
N ASP A 784 41.72 -75.13 -76.38
CA ASP A 784 41.77 -75.89 -77.61
C ASP A 784 41.61 -77.40 -77.37
N ARG A 785 40.97 -78.08 -78.34
CA ARG A 785 40.49 -79.46 -78.22
C ARG A 785 39.42 -79.74 -77.14
N HIS A 786 38.79 -78.74 -76.53
CA HIS A 786 37.62 -78.95 -75.65
C HIS A 786 36.31 -78.46 -76.31
N VAL A 787 35.19 -78.85 -75.73
CA VAL A 787 33.83 -78.34 -75.99
C VAL A 787 33.26 -77.92 -74.64
N CYS A 788 32.74 -76.69 -74.57
CA CYS A 788 32.28 -76.08 -73.33
C CYS A 788 30.87 -75.52 -73.48
N GLY A 789 30.06 -75.64 -72.43
CA GLY A 789 28.71 -75.08 -72.39
C GLY A 789 28.05 -75.29 -71.01
N PRO A 790 26.75 -75.00 -70.86
CA PRO A 790 26.05 -75.05 -69.56
C PRO A 790 26.15 -76.39 -68.83
N SER A 791 26.37 -77.50 -69.56
CA SER A 791 26.53 -78.85 -69.02
C SER A 791 27.96 -79.21 -68.59
N GLY A 792 28.93 -78.29 -68.70
CA GLY A 792 30.33 -78.49 -68.32
C GLY A 792 31.31 -78.48 -69.51
N ILE A 793 32.46 -79.13 -69.31
CA ILE A 793 33.58 -79.19 -70.26
C ILE A 793 33.82 -80.65 -70.66
N ILE A 794 33.93 -80.91 -71.98
CA ILE A 794 34.16 -82.24 -72.56
C ILE A 794 35.38 -82.16 -73.50
N CYS A 795 36.29 -83.13 -73.44
CA CYS A 795 37.47 -83.17 -74.30
C CYS A 795 37.15 -83.84 -75.66
N LYS A 796 37.64 -83.28 -76.77
CA LYS A 796 37.43 -83.80 -78.13
C LYS A 796 38.31 -85.02 -78.40
N THR A 797 37.80 -86.20 -78.08
CA THR A 797 38.33 -87.47 -78.62
C THR A 797 37.91 -87.63 -80.10
N ASN A 798 38.85 -87.96 -80.98
CA ASN A 798 38.59 -88.09 -82.42
C ASN A 798 37.81 -89.37 -82.76
N ALA A 799 36.47 -89.31 -82.70
CA ALA A 799 35.59 -90.32 -83.29
C ALA A 799 34.24 -89.73 -83.74
N GLN A 800 33.81 -90.14 -84.94
CA GLN A 800 32.43 -90.10 -85.46
C GLN A 800 31.75 -88.73 -85.66
N LEU A 801 31.88 -88.25 -86.91
CA LEU A 801 30.97 -87.32 -87.58
C LEU A 801 29.86 -88.12 -88.31
N LEU A 802 28.74 -87.47 -88.68
CA LEU A 802 27.61 -87.99 -89.52
C LEU A 802 26.73 -89.02 -88.76
N VAL A 803 25.41 -88.84 -88.59
CA VAL A 803 24.28 -89.13 -89.52
C VAL A 803 22.98 -88.82 -88.73
N THR A 804 21.86 -88.21 -89.19
CA THR A 804 21.40 -87.56 -90.45
C THR A 804 20.28 -86.51 -90.15
N HIS A 805 19.47 -86.11 -91.13
CA HIS A 805 18.50 -85.00 -91.16
C HIS A 805 17.04 -85.31 -90.71
N SER A 806 16.34 -84.24 -90.26
CA SER A 806 14.91 -83.88 -90.50
C SER A 806 13.72 -84.67 -89.91
N PHE A 807 12.77 -83.91 -89.32
CA PHE A 807 11.27 -83.90 -89.40
C PHE A 807 10.64 -83.53 -88.02
N VAL A 808 9.57 -82.71 -87.84
CA VAL A 808 9.01 -81.53 -88.56
C VAL A 808 7.83 -80.88 -87.76
N PHE A 809 7.55 -79.57 -87.94
CA PHE A 809 6.46 -78.75 -87.31
C PHE A 809 6.47 -78.69 -85.75
N PHE A 810 5.52 -78.13 -84.95
CA PHE A 810 4.21 -77.40 -85.04
C PHE A 810 4.07 -76.65 -83.66
N ILE A 811 3.55 -75.42 -83.38
CA ILE A 811 3.26 -74.11 -84.05
C ILE A 811 2.92 -73.05 -82.93
N ILE A 812 2.61 -71.78 -83.25
CA ILE A 812 1.90 -70.74 -82.42
C ILE A 812 2.70 -70.07 -81.26
N SER A 813 2.54 -68.77 -80.91
CA SER A 813 2.21 -67.50 -81.62
C SER A 813 2.37 -66.28 -80.67
N PHE A 814 2.51 -65.06 -81.23
CA PHE A 814 2.11 -63.71 -80.72
C PHE A 814 1.91 -63.49 -79.20
N PHE A 815 2.45 -62.44 -78.55
CA PHE A 815 2.01 -61.04 -78.77
C PHE A 815 2.97 -59.99 -78.18
N SER A 816 2.81 -58.73 -78.60
CA SER A 816 3.22 -57.55 -77.83
C SER A 816 2.04 -56.58 -77.68
N LEU A 817 1.65 -56.20 -76.45
CA LEU A 817 0.95 -54.95 -76.20
C LEU A 817 0.95 -54.51 -74.72
N HIS A 818 0.59 -53.24 -74.53
CA HIS A 818 0.51 -52.42 -73.32
C HIS A 818 -0.53 -52.82 -72.25
N LEU A 819 -0.27 -52.34 -71.01
CA LEU A 819 -1.24 -51.94 -69.95
C LEU A 819 -2.07 -53.09 -69.31
N LEU A 820 -2.69 -52.98 -68.11
CA LEU A 820 -3.05 -51.83 -67.25
C LEU A 820 -3.14 -52.22 -65.74
N LEU A 821 -2.91 -51.27 -64.81
CA LEU A 821 -3.39 -51.13 -63.39
C LEU A 821 -3.57 -52.36 -62.46
N CYS A 822 -3.12 -52.30 -61.19
CA CYS A 822 -3.87 -51.66 -60.08
C CYS A 822 -3.01 -51.39 -58.82
N PHE A 823 -3.17 -50.18 -58.23
CA PHE A 823 -3.54 -49.84 -56.82
C PHE A 823 -3.10 -50.74 -55.64
N PHE A 824 -2.75 -50.27 -54.42
CA PHE A 824 -2.82 -48.96 -53.71
C PHE A 824 -1.87 -49.01 -52.46
N PHE A 825 -1.74 -48.12 -51.46
CA PHE A 825 -2.39 -46.87 -50.95
C PHE A 825 -1.34 -46.07 -50.09
N ARG A 826 -1.69 -44.82 -49.67
CA ARG A 826 -0.99 -43.89 -48.73
C ARG A 826 0.27 -43.18 -49.27
N VAL A 827 0.35 -41.86 -49.48
CA VAL A 827 -0.29 -40.61 -48.94
C VAL A 827 0.52 -39.93 -47.83
N VAL A 828 0.77 -38.64 -48.12
CA VAL A 828 1.22 -37.48 -47.31
C VAL A 828 0.81 -37.52 -45.84
#